data_AF-A0A7I8L0K4-F1
#
_entry.id   AF-A0A7I8L0K4-F1
#
_cell.length_a   1.000
_cell.length_b   1.000
_cell.length_c   1.000
_cell.angle_alpha   90.00
_cell.angle_beta   90.00
_cell.angle_gamma   90.00
#
_symmetry.space_group_name_H-M   'P 1'
#
loop_
_entity.id
_entity.type
_entity.pdbx_description
1 polymer ?
#
loop_
_entity_poly.entity_id
_entity_poly.type
_entity_poly.pdbx_seq_one_letter_code
_entity_poly.pdbx_strand_id
1 'polypeptide(L)'
;MYIAYGWPQAIPLLESQDAFSSSSSLSFAGVVYIKVAGHILLVVTPGHLELWSSSQHRVRLGMYTRNADSIKGEGENQHAIWSSDTKTVCVFTSLEYLHIYKVRLSGKKLLFGGKQLSGLSLASIALVHSERTPFSDGNRVTSNFACDSKNVIFGLANGSLNLVSWKGEFSESFEVGRYPQATYEDRDLPNSADAAHFSGRDSGGPVDGHDHVRSAIIQIDLSLPLRLLSVLHSDGHIALCTVSKKGMKQPDSIKVERWVTIDDAVCVSIASEQQVLAVGCRRGVVELYDLSESASHLRTLSLYDWGYSVEDTGPVSCIAWTPDNYAFAVGWKCRGLAVWSISGCRLMCTIRQIGMSSISSPVVKPNHDLKCEPLLAGTSLVQWDEYGYRLYAVEESSCERILSFSFGKCCVSRGLSGATYVRQVIYGEDRILVVQSDESDDLKFLHLNLPVSYISQNWPILHVVASRDGTYLAIAGVRGLILYDLHSKKWRVFGDVTQEQQIACKGLLWLGKIVVVCNYIESSNSYELLFFPRYHLDQSSLLFRKLLVGKPMVMDVFEDYLLVTYRPFDIHIFQAKVFGELSPSSTPVLQLSTVRELSIMTAKSHPAAMRFIPDITPKEEISKKGSFQSSDFLLRQPSRCLILRSNGELSLLDLDDGHERGLADFVELFWVTCGQSDEKTNLIEEVSWLDYGCRGMQVWYPSPGADPFKQEDFLQLDPELEFDREVYPSGLLPNAGVIVGVSQRTSFSSCTEFPYFEPLPQAQTILHCLLRHLLQRDKFEEALRLACLSAEKPHFSHCLEWLLFTVFDAEISSKNQLSASLRPSKHTLLEKTCNLIQNFPEYLDVVVSVARKTDGRHWADLFSAAGRSTELFEECFQRRWYRTAACYILVIAKLEGPAVSQYCAMRLLQATLAESLYELAGELVRFLLRSGRDYDNATPESDKLSPRFLGFFLFPSHRKQPSDSKSASVKEMSPHIASVKNILENHAGYLMSEKELSKLVAFVKGTQFDLVEYLQRERLGSARLENFASGLELIGQKLQMGSLQSRLDAEFLLAHMCSVKFKEWIVVLATLLRRTEVLFDLFRHDIRLWKAYRTTLQSQPAFEEYWDLLRALEEQLSSVTDAGEK
;
A
#
# COMPACT_ATOMS: atom_id res chain seq x y z
N MET A 1 -9.67 -1.86 6.97
CA MET A 1 -8.78 -1.15 6.03
C MET A 1 -8.83 0.36 6.23
N TYR A 2 -7.66 0.99 6.42
CA TYR A 2 -7.46 2.43 6.43
C TYR A 2 -6.32 2.76 5.46
N ILE A 3 -6.43 3.79 4.63
CA ILE A 3 -5.32 4.23 3.76
C ILE A 3 -5.24 5.75 3.76
N ALA A 4 -4.03 6.29 3.91
CA ALA A 4 -3.84 7.73 3.87
C ALA A 4 -4.03 8.26 2.44
N TYR A 5 -4.73 9.38 2.29
CA TYR A 5 -4.86 10.08 1.01
C TYR A 5 -4.82 11.59 1.20
N GLY A 6 -4.28 12.30 0.22
CA GLY A 6 -4.23 13.76 0.23
C GLY A 6 -2.95 14.35 0.81
N TRP A 7 -2.94 15.67 0.95
CA TRP A 7 -1.86 16.41 1.58
C TRP A 7 -2.08 16.47 3.11
N PRO A 8 -1.03 16.27 3.93
CA PRO A 8 -1.09 16.59 5.35
C PRO A 8 -1.43 18.06 5.55
N GLN A 9 -2.29 18.33 6.53
CA GLN A 9 -2.74 19.67 6.83
C GLN A 9 -2.16 20.12 8.17
N ALA A 10 -1.51 21.29 8.18
CA ALA A 10 -1.04 21.90 9.41
C ALA A 10 -2.14 22.78 10.03
N ILE A 11 -2.50 22.50 11.28
CA ILE A 11 -3.34 23.37 12.11
C ILE A 11 -2.40 24.24 12.94
N PRO A 12 -2.35 25.56 12.70
CA PRO A 12 -1.47 26.45 13.44
C PRO A 12 -1.98 26.64 14.87
N LEU A 13 -1.08 26.52 15.84
CA LEU A 13 -1.30 26.84 17.24
C LEU A 13 -0.78 28.27 17.51
N LEU A 14 -1.30 28.92 18.55
CA LEU A 14 -0.85 30.25 18.91
C LEU A 14 0.54 30.21 19.54
N GLU A 15 1.51 30.93 18.96
CA GLU A 15 2.81 31.15 19.58
C GLU A 15 2.65 31.98 20.86
N SER A 16 3.24 31.53 21.97
CA SER A 16 3.37 32.35 23.17
C SER A 16 4.30 33.52 22.86
N GLN A 17 3.75 34.74 22.78
CA GLN A 17 4.49 35.96 22.43
C GLN A 17 5.67 36.32 23.37
N ASP A 18 5.86 35.59 24.49
CA ASP A 18 6.85 35.90 25.52
C ASP A 18 8.08 34.95 25.58
N ALA A 19 8.22 33.99 24.66
CA ALA A 19 9.30 32.99 24.72
C ALA A 19 10.71 33.49 24.33
N PHE A 20 10.89 34.76 23.97
CA PHE A 20 12.18 35.31 23.54
C PHE A 20 13.05 35.94 24.65
N SER A 21 12.67 35.87 25.94
CA SER A 21 13.42 36.57 27.00
C SER A 21 13.90 35.74 28.20
N SER A 22 14.03 34.42 28.12
CA SER A 22 14.75 33.67 29.16
C SER A 22 15.49 32.45 28.63
N SER A 23 16.72 32.69 28.14
CA SER A 23 17.73 31.67 27.93
C SER A 23 18.26 31.14 29.27
N SER A 24 17.63 30.10 29.84
CA SER A 24 18.25 29.14 30.78
C SER A 24 17.23 28.19 31.44
N SER A 25 16.68 27.27 30.65
CA SER A 25 16.43 25.87 31.03
C SER A 25 15.67 25.21 29.90
N LEU A 26 16.00 23.96 29.57
CA LEU A 26 15.28 23.15 28.59
C LEU A 26 13.87 22.80 29.14
N SER A 27 12.95 23.76 29.20
CA SER A 27 11.55 23.48 29.52
C SER A 27 10.83 22.92 28.30
N PHE A 28 9.95 21.95 28.55
CA PHE A 28 9.28 21.10 27.55
C PHE A 28 8.47 21.94 26.53
N ALA A 29 9.09 22.28 25.40
CA ALA A 29 8.48 23.03 24.30
C ALA A 29 7.59 22.14 23.40
N GLY A 30 6.73 21.31 23.98
CA GLY A 30 5.82 20.43 23.24
C GLY A 30 4.36 20.60 23.65
N VAL A 31 3.44 20.26 22.75
CA VAL A 31 2.01 20.11 23.09
C VAL A 31 1.86 19.05 24.17
N VAL A 32 1.14 19.38 25.24
CA VAL A 32 1.02 18.56 26.45
C VAL A 32 -0.04 17.47 26.29
N TYR A 33 -1.17 17.81 25.67
CA TYR A 33 -2.30 16.91 25.53
C TYR A 33 -3.15 17.27 24.32
N ILE A 34 -3.58 16.25 23.59
CA ILE A 34 -4.57 16.36 22.52
C ILE A 34 -5.68 15.33 22.76
N LYS A 35 -6.94 15.75 22.60
CA LYS A 35 -8.07 14.81 22.63
C LYS A 35 -9.20 15.28 21.74
N VAL A 36 -9.76 14.34 20.98
CA VAL A 36 -10.98 14.55 20.20
C VAL A 36 -12.15 13.90 20.93
N ALA A 37 -13.21 14.68 21.20
CA ALA A 37 -14.48 14.16 21.71
C ALA A 37 -15.63 15.09 21.32
N GLY A 38 -16.78 14.52 20.94
CA GLY A 38 -17.98 15.28 20.58
C GLY A 38 -17.75 16.29 19.45
N HIS A 39 -17.05 15.85 18.39
CA HIS A 39 -16.61 16.68 17.26
C HIS A 39 -15.71 17.88 17.61
N ILE A 40 -15.13 17.96 18.81
CA ILE A 40 -14.23 19.03 19.23
C ILE A 40 -12.86 18.43 19.54
N LEU A 41 -11.81 19.11 19.07
CA LEU A 41 -10.41 18.83 19.39
C LEU A 41 -9.96 19.80 20.49
N LEU A 42 -9.60 19.27 21.65
CA LEU A 42 -8.94 19.99 22.74
C LEU A 42 -7.42 19.87 22.56
N VAL A 43 -6.74 21.01 22.62
CA VAL A 43 -5.28 21.11 22.61
C VAL A 43 -4.84 21.83 23.88
N VAL A 44 -3.96 21.22 24.65
CA VAL A 44 -3.34 21.84 25.84
C VAL A 44 -1.87 22.04 25.55
N THR A 45 -1.41 23.28 25.65
CA THR A 45 0.00 23.67 25.54
C THR A 45 0.52 24.07 26.93
N PRO A 46 1.83 24.30 27.10
CA PRO A 46 2.39 24.70 28.40
C PRO A 46 1.75 25.96 29.01
N GLY A 47 1.26 26.89 28.18
CA GLY A 47 0.70 28.18 28.62
C GLY A 47 -0.78 28.43 28.33
N HIS A 48 -1.43 27.65 27.47
CA HIS A 48 -2.82 27.91 27.07
C HIS A 48 -3.59 26.64 26.68
N LEU A 49 -4.91 26.75 26.60
CA LEU A 49 -5.83 25.70 26.16
C LEU A 49 -6.62 26.21 24.95
N GLU A 50 -6.67 25.43 23.87
CA GLU A 50 -7.44 25.74 22.67
C GLU A 50 -8.50 24.66 22.38
N LEU A 51 -9.66 25.09 21.91
CA LEU A 51 -10.73 24.22 21.40
C LEU A 51 -10.94 24.50 19.92
N TRP A 52 -10.87 23.43 19.12
CA TRP A 52 -11.03 23.46 17.68
C TRP A 52 -12.20 22.58 17.26
N SER A 53 -12.94 22.95 16.22
CA SER A 53 -13.89 22.01 15.60
C SER A 53 -13.09 20.92 14.88
N SER A 54 -13.29 19.66 15.23
CA SER A 54 -12.65 18.55 14.54
C SER A 54 -13.18 18.41 13.10
N SER A 55 -12.44 17.68 12.28
CA SER A 55 -12.96 17.14 11.01
C SER A 55 -13.45 18.23 10.02
N GLN A 56 -14.74 18.33 9.71
CA GLN A 56 -15.24 19.11 8.57
C GLN A 56 -14.78 20.58 8.52
N HIS A 57 -14.84 21.31 9.64
CA HIS A 57 -14.72 22.77 9.62
C HIS A 57 -13.35 23.32 10.08
N ARG A 58 -12.62 22.64 10.98
CA ARG A 58 -11.28 23.05 11.45
C ARG A 58 -11.17 24.51 11.92
N VAL A 59 -12.20 25.04 12.55
CA VAL A 59 -12.22 26.41 13.08
C VAL A 59 -11.97 26.39 14.58
N ARG A 60 -11.19 27.34 15.09
CA ARG A 60 -11.03 27.56 16.54
C ARG A 60 -12.34 28.05 17.16
N LEU A 61 -12.87 27.29 18.12
CA LEU A 61 -14.13 27.56 18.81
C LEU A 61 -13.96 28.39 20.08
N GLY A 62 -12.81 28.26 20.75
CA GLY A 62 -12.53 28.93 22.01
C GLY A 62 -11.07 28.77 22.44
N MET A 63 -10.60 29.64 23.32
CA MET A 63 -9.24 29.62 23.84
C MET A 63 -9.22 30.19 25.27
N TYR A 64 -8.30 29.69 26.09
CA TYR A 64 -7.98 30.24 27.39
C TYR A 64 -6.48 30.29 27.58
N THR A 65 -5.93 31.49 27.78
CA THR A 65 -4.51 31.73 28.03
C THR A 65 -4.29 31.98 29.50
N ARG A 66 -3.30 31.31 30.12
CA ARG A 66 -2.94 31.56 31.52
C ARG A 66 -2.16 32.88 31.63
N ASN A 67 -2.35 33.57 32.74
CA ASN A 67 -1.60 34.79 33.04
C ASN A 67 -0.12 34.45 33.31
N ALA A 68 0.80 35.34 32.92
CA ALA A 68 2.23 35.16 33.12
C ALA A 68 2.60 34.92 34.60
N ASP A 69 1.90 35.59 35.53
CA ASP A 69 2.10 35.41 36.97
C ASP A 69 1.67 34.01 37.46
N SER A 70 0.60 33.46 36.88
CA SER A 70 0.14 32.09 37.16
C SER A 70 1.15 31.06 36.64
N ILE A 71 1.74 31.28 35.45
CA ILE A 71 2.77 30.38 34.91
C ILE A 71 4.04 30.42 35.77
N LYS A 72 4.47 31.61 36.23
CA LYS A 72 5.64 31.75 37.11
C LYS A 72 5.40 31.20 38.53
N GLY A 73 4.20 31.39 39.09
CA GLY A 73 3.88 30.99 40.47
C GLY A 73 3.40 29.54 40.62
N GLU A 74 2.65 29.03 39.65
CA GLU A 74 2.04 27.69 39.70
C GLU A 74 2.69 26.73 38.69
N GLY A 75 3.59 27.20 37.82
CA GLY A 75 4.29 26.39 36.82
C GLY A 75 3.52 26.20 35.52
N GLU A 76 4.21 25.67 34.51
CA GLU A 76 3.67 25.31 33.19
C GLU A 76 2.77 24.08 33.25
N ASN A 77 1.84 23.93 32.31
CA ASN A 77 1.01 22.72 32.20
C ASN A 77 1.89 21.52 31.81
N GLN A 78 1.76 20.39 32.52
CA GLN A 78 2.54 19.16 32.27
C GLN A 78 1.71 17.93 31.94
N HIS A 79 0.54 17.78 32.56
CA HIS A 79 -0.38 16.68 32.27
C HIS A 79 -1.80 17.23 32.17
N ALA A 80 -2.62 16.63 31.31
CA ALA A 80 -4.02 16.98 31.23
C ALA A 80 -4.88 15.78 30.86
N ILE A 81 -6.16 15.85 31.24
CA ILE A 81 -7.18 14.86 30.85
C ILE A 81 -8.52 15.57 30.69
N TRP A 82 -9.25 15.16 29.66
CA TRP A 82 -10.59 15.66 29.42
C TRP A 82 -11.64 14.65 29.90
N SER A 83 -12.68 15.12 30.56
CA SER A 83 -13.75 14.27 31.04
C SER A 83 -14.51 13.59 29.89
N SER A 84 -15.01 12.39 30.15
CA SER A 84 -15.81 11.62 29.18
C SER A 84 -17.08 12.33 28.73
N ASP A 85 -17.60 13.27 29.55
CA ASP A 85 -18.77 14.08 29.23
C ASP A 85 -18.43 15.38 28.49
N THR A 86 -17.15 15.61 28.16
CA THR A 86 -16.60 16.78 27.45
C THR A 86 -16.75 18.13 28.17
N LYS A 87 -17.16 18.14 29.44
CA LYS A 87 -17.46 19.39 30.17
C LYS A 87 -16.32 19.91 31.04
N THR A 88 -15.40 19.07 31.50
CA THR A 88 -14.37 19.46 32.46
C THR A 88 -13.00 18.96 32.05
N VAL A 89 -12.01 19.84 32.07
CA VAL A 89 -10.60 19.52 31.78
C VAL A 89 -9.83 19.64 33.08
N CYS A 90 -9.09 18.58 33.42
CA CYS A 90 -8.17 18.58 34.55
C CYS A 90 -6.75 18.78 34.00
N VAL A 91 -6.00 19.70 34.59
CA VAL A 91 -4.61 20.02 34.21
C VAL A 91 -3.74 20.02 35.45
N PHE A 92 -2.56 19.41 35.33
CA PHE A 92 -1.55 19.37 36.37
C PHE A 92 -0.32 20.15 35.93
N THR A 93 0.24 20.97 36.82
CA THR A 93 1.34 21.86 36.50
C THR A 93 2.69 21.37 37.02
N SER A 94 3.78 21.97 36.54
CA SER A 94 5.15 21.62 36.93
C SER A 94 5.50 21.89 38.39
N LEU A 95 4.78 22.79 39.05
CA LEU A 95 4.89 23.08 40.49
C LEU A 95 3.76 22.41 41.32
N GLU A 96 3.18 21.32 40.78
CA GLU A 96 2.24 20.44 41.48
C GLU A 96 0.92 21.12 41.91
N TYR A 97 0.39 21.98 41.03
CA TYR A 97 -0.98 22.49 41.16
C TYR A 97 -1.93 21.68 40.27
N LEU A 98 -3.12 21.43 40.82
CA LEU A 98 -4.25 20.84 40.13
C LEU A 98 -5.23 21.94 39.71
N HIS A 99 -5.41 22.12 38.41
CA HIS A 99 -6.39 23.03 37.83
C HIS A 99 -7.56 22.27 37.20
N ILE A 100 -8.79 22.67 37.54
CA ILE A 100 -10.00 22.14 36.90
C ILE A 100 -10.69 23.26 36.11
N TYR A 101 -10.73 23.09 34.80
CA TYR A 101 -11.42 23.98 33.87
C TYR A 101 -12.78 23.42 33.49
N LYS A 102 -13.76 24.30 33.30
CA LYS A 102 -15.09 23.96 32.77
C LYS A 102 -15.24 24.51 31.35
N VAL A 103 -15.57 23.63 30.42
CA VAL A 103 -15.87 23.93 29.03
C VAL A 103 -17.38 24.17 28.89
N ARG A 104 -17.78 25.30 28.32
CA ARG A 104 -19.18 25.64 28.03
C ARG A 104 -19.33 25.98 26.56
N LEU A 105 -20.17 25.24 25.85
CA LEU A 105 -20.60 25.58 24.50
C LEU A 105 -21.66 26.68 24.61
N SER A 106 -21.38 27.85 24.04
CA SER A 106 -22.32 28.96 23.99
C SER A 106 -23.39 28.68 22.93
N GLY A 107 -24.65 29.04 23.16
CA GLY A 107 -25.70 28.91 22.13
C GLY A 107 -25.51 29.83 20.91
N LYS A 108 -24.43 30.62 20.84
CA LYS A 108 -24.15 31.57 19.76
C LYS A 108 -23.51 30.80 18.59
N LYS A 109 -24.27 30.67 17.50
CA LYS A 109 -23.84 30.01 16.27
C LYS A 109 -22.78 30.86 15.54
N LEU A 110 -21.79 30.19 14.96
CA LEU A 110 -20.76 30.83 14.14
C LEU A 110 -21.29 31.19 12.75
N LEU A 111 -20.98 32.39 12.28
CA LEU A 111 -21.28 32.88 10.92
C LEU A 111 -19.98 32.89 10.12
N PHE A 112 -19.92 32.12 9.03
CA PHE A 112 -18.77 32.09 8.13
C PHE A 112 -19.20 32.59 6.74
N GLY A 113 -18.59 33.67 6.24
CA GLY A 113 -18.94 34.25 4.94
C GLY A 113 -20.42 34.63 4.77
N GLY A 114 -21.12 34.97 5.84
CA GLY A 114 -22.54 35.34 5.83
C GLY A 114 -23.54 34.18 5.83
N LYS A 115 -23.09 32.91 5.76
CA LYS A 115 -23.96 31.73 5.90
C LYS A 115 -23.82 31.11 7.29
N GLN A 116 -24.94 30.69 7.88
CA GLN A 116 -24.97 29.96 9.14
C GLN A 116 -24.54 28.51 8.90
N LEU A 117 -23.51 28.04 9.61
CA LEU A 117 -23.17 26.62 9.66
C LEU A 117 -24.03 25.93 10.73
N SER A 118 -24.64 24.80 10.38
CA SER A 118 -25.40 23.97 11.32
C SER A 118 -24.44 23.25 12.27
N GLY A 119 -24.63 23.39 13.58
CA GLY A 119 -23.96 22.58 14.61
C GLY A 119 -22.72 23.18 15.29
N LEU A 120 -22.18 24.31 14.81
CA LEU A 120 -21.01 24.93 15.45
C LEU A 120 -21.36 26.10 16.38
N SER A 121 -20.97 25.97 17.63
CA SER A 121 -21.08 26.98 18.69
C SER A 121 -19.72 27.44 19.19
N LEU A 122 -19.58 28.74 19.49
CA LEU A 122 -18.42 29.24 20.23
C LEU A 122 -18.33 28.56 21.59
N ALA A 123 -17.12 28.22 22.05
CA ALA A 123 -16.87 27.60 23.34
C ALA A 123 -16.14 28.58 24.28
N SER A 124 -16.47 28.56 25.56
CA SER A 124 -15.69 29.24 26.60
C SER A 124 -15.10 28.24 27.58
N ILE A 125 -13.88 28.50 28.02
CA ILE A 125 -13.16 27.72 29.03
C ILE A 125 -12.98 28.64 30.24
N ALA A 126 -13.33 28.16 31.42
CA ALA A 126 -13.17 28.92 32.67
C ALA A 126 -12.54 28.04 33.74
N LEU A 127 -11.54 28.57 34.45
CA LEU A 127 -10.95 27.93 35.63
C LEU A 127 -11.98 27.92 36.77
N VAL A 128 -12.22 26.76 37.38
CA VAL A 128 -13.20 26.58 38.47
C VAL A 128 -12.53 26.21 39.79
N HIS A 129 -11.47 25.40 39.75
CA HIS A 129 -10.73 24.96 40.92
C HIS A 129 -9.22 25.07 40.67
N SER A 130 -8.47 25.55 41.66
CA SER A 130 -7.00 25.52 41.69
C SER A 130 -6.56 25.18 43.12
N GLU A 131 -5.79 24.11 43.28
CA GLU A 131 -5.31 23.64 44.58
C GLU A 131 -3.93 22.98 44.45
N ARG A 132 -3.07 23.15 45.45
CA ARG A 132 -1.75 22.51 45.51
C ARG A 132 -1.89 21.09 46.03
N THR A 133 -1.16 20.14 45.45
CA THR A 133 -1.28 18.74 45.85
C THR A 133 -0.79 18.45 47.27
N PRO A 134 -1.38 17.44 47.95
CA PRO A 134 -1.01 17.06 49.31
C PRO A 134 0.25 16.19 49.42
N PHE A 135 1.07 16.09 48.36
CA PHE A 135 2.22 15.17 48.31
C PHE A 135 3.44 15.71 49.06
N SER A 136 4.22 14.80 49.67
CA SER A 136 5.51 15.11 50.29
C SER A 136 6.59 15.36 49.24
N ASP A 137 7.55 16.25 49.53
CA ASP A 137 8.68 16.59 48.63
C ASP A 137 9.34 15.32 48.06
N GLY A 138 9.21 15.13 46.75
CA GLY A 138 9.78 14.00 46.00
C GLY A 138 8.76 13.05 45.35
N ASN A 139 7.49 13.06 45.78
CA ASN A 139 6.47 12.15 45.23
C ASN A 139 5.70 12.79 44.06
N ARG A 140 6.43 13.05 42.96
CA ARG A 140 5.91 13.74 41.78
C ARG A 140 4.99 12.82 40.97
N VAL A 141 4.04 13.43 40.28
CA VAL A 141 3.25 12.75 39.24
C VAL A 141 4.18 12.43 38.07
N THR A 142 4.26 11.16 37.70
CA THR A 142 5.13 10.69 36.60
C THR A 142 4.35 10.12 35.43
N SER A 143 3.08 9.74 35.63
CA SER A 143 2.28 9.10 34.59
C SER A 143 1.33 10.05 33.87
N ASN A 144 0.79 9.60 32.73
CA ASN A 144 -0.42 10.18 32.16
C ASN A 144 -1.65 9.93 33.07
N PHE A 145 -2.75 10.59 32.72
CA PHE A 145 -4.01 10.51 33.45
C PHE A 145 -5.00 9.58 32.74
N ALA A 146 -5.70 8.77 33.53
CA ALA A 146 -6.90 8.05 33.07
C ALA A 146 -8.11 8.52 33.89
N CYS A 147 -9.30 8.48 33.32
CA CYS A 147 -10.49 8.96 34.02
C CYS A 147 -11.71 8.07 33.84
N ASP A 148 -12.57 8.08 34.86
CA ASP A 148 -13.94 7.63 34.78
C ASP A 148 -14.90 8.84 34.89
N SER A 149 -16.21 8.58 34.89
CA SER A 149 -17.23 9.63 35.01
C SER A 149 -17.18 10.48 36.30
N LYS A 150 -16.42 10.06 37.32
CA LYS A 150 -16.42 10.65 38.67
C LYS A 150 -15.02 11.03 39.17
N ASN A 151 -13.99 10.30 38.75
CA ASN A 151 -12.64 10.36 39.27
C ASN A 151 -11.59 10.32 38.15
N VAL A 152 -10.42 10.85 38.46
CA VAL A 152 -9.19 10.80 37.68
C VAL A 152 -8.16 9.98 38.46
N ILE A 153 -7.47 9.07 37.79
CA ILE A 153 -6.37 8.29 38.36
C ILE A 153 -5.04 8.66 37.69
N PHE A 154 -3.98 8.66 38.49
CA PHE A 154 -2.61 8.86 38.03
C PHE A 154 -1.61 8.14 38.94
N GLY A 155 -0.42 7.92 38.41
CA GLY A 155 0.68 7.22 39.05
C GLY A 155 1.77 8.19 39.51
N LEU A 156 2.38 7.82 40.63
CA LEU A 156 3.40 8.59 41.32
C LEU A 156 4.79 7.97 41.16
N ALA A 157 5.82 8.77 41.41
CA ALA A 157 7.23 8.36 41.34
C ALA A 157 7.59 7.20 42.30
N ASN A 158 6.87 7.06 43.42
CA ASN A 158 7.06 5.99 44.39
C ASN A 158 6.41 4.64 44.00
N GLY A 159 5.78 4.56 42.82
CA GLY A 159 5.09 3.35 42.33
C GLY A 159 3.66 3.19 42.83
N SER A 160 3.07 4.18 43.52
CA SER A 160 1.66 4.13 43.97
C SER A 160 0.71 4.88 43.02
N LEU A 161 -0.56 4.46 43.03
CA LEU A 161 -1.64 5.13 42.32
C LEU A 161 -2.39 6.08 43.26
N ASN A 162 -2.84 7.21 42.71
CA ASN A 162 -3.68 8.16 43.43
C ASN A 162 -4.92 8.54 42.62
N LEU A 163 -6.01 8.83 43.33
CA LEU A 163 -7.31 9.14 42.79
C LEU A 163 -7.76 10.54 43.22
N VAL A 164 -8.20 11.34 42.25
CA VAL A 164 -8.77 12.67 42.46
C VAL A 164 -10.19 12.72 41.91
N SER A 165 -11.14 13.25 42.68
CA SER A 165 -12.48 13.49 42.17
C SER A 165 -12.50 14.69 41.21
N TRP A 166 -13.45 14.73 40.26
CA TRP A 166 -13.67 15.92 39.42
C TRP A 166 -14.06 17.19 40.22
N LYS A 167 -14.22 17.09 41.55
CA LYS A 167 -14.43 18.22 42.46
C LYS A 167 -13.13 18.76 43.07
N GLY A 168 -11.99 18.10 42.86
CA GLY A 168 -10.69 18.46 43.45
C GLY A 168 -10.33 17.70 44.73
N GLU A 169 -11.19 16.81 45.24
CA GLU A 169 -10.91 16.03 46.45
C GLU A 169 -9.92 14.88 46.15
N PHE A 170 -8.77 14.85 46.83
CA PHE A 170 -7.77 13.78 46.77
C PHE A 170 -8.14 12.60 47.69
N SER A 171 -7.89 11.37 47.21
CA SER A 171 -8.02 10.14 48.00
C SER A 171 -6.65 9.67 48.52
N GLU A 172 -6.64 8.66 49.39
CA GLU A 172 -5.39 8.02 49.81
C GLU A 172 -4.73 7.27 48.65
N SER A 173 -3.41 7.37 48.56
CA SER A 173 -2.62 6.63 47.57
C SER A 173 -2.54 5.15 47.94
N PHE A 174 -2.68 4.26 46.96
CA PHE A 174 -2.63 2.81 47.17
C PHE A 174 -1.61 2.14 46.25
N GLU A 175 -1.02 1.03 46.71
CA GLU A 175 0.03 0.31 45.99
C GLU A 175 -0.56 -0.65 44.95
N VAL A 176 0.04 -0.68 43.77
CA VAL A 176 -0.14 -1.76 42.79
C VAL A 176 0.78 -2.90 43.19
N GLY A 177 0.33 -4.15 43.07
CA GLY A 177 1.11 -5.33 43.50
C GLY A 177 2.55 -5.34 42.96
N ARG A 178 3.44 -6.11 43.59
CA ARG A 178 4.85 -6.21 43.18
C ARG A 178 5.05 -7.27 42.10
N TYR A 179 5.97 -7.03 41.17
CA TYR A 179 6.40 -8.05 40.22
C TYR A 179 7.09 -9.20 40.99
N PRO A 180 6.68 -10.46 40.82
CA PRO A 180 7.35 -11.59 41.46
C PRO A 180 8.71 -11.83 40.79
N GLN A 181 9.81 -11.48 41.45
CA GLN A 181 11.13 -11.93 41.02
C GLN A 181 11.24 -13.45 41.22
N ALA A 182 11.54 -14.18 40.15
CA ALA A 182 11.96 -15.57 40.27
C ALA A 182 13.29 -15.61 41.03
N THR A 183 13.28 -16.10 42.27
CA THR A 183 14.50 -16.54 42.95
C THR A 183 15.11 -17.67 42.12
N TYR A 184 16.28 -17.41 41.53
CA TYR A 184 17.15 -18.47 41.03
C TYR A 184 17.67 -19.28 42.22
N GLU A 185 16.90 -20.25 42.69
CA GLU A 185 17.41 -21.35 43.51
C GLU A 185 16.96 -22.68 42.87
N ASP A 186 17.99 -23.45 42.48
CA ASP A 186 18.05 -24.83 42.00
C ASP A 186 16.85 -25.44 41.24
N ARG A 187 17.13 -25.76 39.97
CA ARG A 187 16.42 -26.80 39.21
C ARG A 187 16.62 -28.15 39.89
N ASP A 188 15.65 -28.59 40.68
CA ASP A 188 15.33 -29.99 40.83
C ASP A 188 13.84 -30.22 40.53
N LEU A 189 13.58 -31.05 39.52
CA LEU A 189 12.27 -31.55 39.12
C LEU A 189 11.56 -32.22 40.32
N PRO A 190 10.22 -32.15 40.42
CA PRO A 190 9.46 -33.26 39.84
C PRO A 190 8.08 -32.91 39.23
N ASN A 191 7.63 -33.89 38.45
CA ASN A 191 6.31 -34.09 37.86
C ASN A 191 5.09 -33.79 38.75
N SER A 192 4.00 -33.56 38.02
CA SER A 192 2.62 -34.02 38.24
C SER A 192 1.59 -32.92 38.51
N ALA A 193 0.49 -33.07 37.76
CA ALA A 193 -0.74 -32.35 37.87
C ALA A 193 -1.35 -32.52 39.26
N ASP A 194 -1.83 -31.42 39.86
CA ASP A 194 -3.22 -31.30 40.31
C ASP A 194 -3.49 -29.90 40.89
N ALA A 195 -4.76 -29.54 40.84
CA ALA A 195 -5.36 -28.24 41.12
C ALA A 195 -5.18 -27.73 42.57
N ALA A 196 -5.35 -26.40 42.74
CA ALA A 196 -6.37 -25.77 43.59
C ALA A 196 -5.92 -24.47 44.29
N HIS A 197 -6.86 -23.52 44.31
CA HIS A 197 -7.09 -22.47 45.31
C HIS A 197 -5.97 -22.11 46.29
N PHE A 198 -5.49 -20.86 46.21
CA PHE A 198 -4.89 -20.16 47.35
C PHE A 198 -5.73 -18.94 47.76
N SER A 199 -6.56 -19.15 48.78
CA SER A 199 -7.12 -18.12 49.65
C SER A 199 -6.06 -17.68 50.67
N GLY A 200 -5.97 -16.38 50.93
CA GLY A 200 -4.91 -15.78 51.75
C GLY A 200 -4.91 -16.15 53.23
N ARG A 201 -3.76 -15.88 53.86
CA ARG A 201 -3.66 -15.55 55.28
C ARG A 201 -2.36 -14.79 55.58
N ASP A 202 -2.52 -13.64 56.22
CA ASP A 202 -1.46 -12.87 56.87
C ASP A 202 -0.73 -13.68 57.95
N SER A 203 0.59 -13.51 58.02
CA SER A 203 1.34 -13.57 59.27
C SER A 203 2.64 -12.79 59.12
N GLY A 204 2.78 -11.71 59.89
CA GLY A 204 3.95 -10.84 59.89
C GLY A 204 5.21 -11.51 60.44
N GLY A 205 6.33 -11.17 59.81
CA GLY A 205 7.69 -11.35 60.30
C GLY A 205 8.51 -10.11 59.89
N PRO A 206 9.48 -9.67 60.71
CA PRO A 206 10.10 -8.35 60.55
C PRO A 206 11.09 -8.30 59.39
N VAL A 207 11.11 -7.11 58.79
CA VAL A 207 12.02 -6.54 57.80
C VAL A 207 13.46 -7.03 57.95
N ASP A 208 14.03 -7.59 56.88
CA ASP A 208 15.46 -7.50 56.62
C ASP A 208 15.70 -6.64 55.38
N GLY A 209 16.63 -5.71 55.53
CA GLY A 209 16.75 -4.50 54.72
C GLY A 209 17.58 -4.70 53.47
N HIS A 210 16.91 -4.74 52.33
CA HIS A 210 17.43 -4.15 51.09
C HIS A 210 16.33 -3.24 50.52
N ASP A 211 16.48 -1.93 50.71
CA ASP A 211 15.69 -0.89 50.06
C ASP A 211 15.94 -0.96 48.55
N HIS A 212 15.24 -1.86 47.87
CA HIS A 212 15.19 -1.88 46.42
C HIS A 212 14.35 -0.68 45.95
N VAL A 213 14.99 0.20 45.18
CA VAL A 213 14.39 1.41 44.61
C VAL A 213 13.12 1.04 43.84
N ARG A 214 11.98 1.58 44.28
CA ARG A 214 10.67 1.35 43.67
C ARG A 214 10.64 1.93 42.26
N SER A 215 10.05 1.20 41.30
CA SER A 215 9.89 1.68 39.93
C SER A 215 8.70 2.65 39.83
N ALA A 216 8.93 3.80 39.21
CA ALA A 216 7.91 4.83 39.00
C ALA A 216 6.88 4.37 37.98
N ILE A 217 5.62 4.79 38.12
CA ILE A 217 4.59 4.50 37.09
C ILE A 217 4.73 5.53 35.96
N ILE A 218 4.96 5.06 34.73
CA ILE A 218 5.14 5.90 33.53
C ILE A 218 3.84 6.08 32.77
N GLN A 219 3.05 5.02 32.62
CA GLN A 219 1.82 5.08 31.83
C GLN A 219 0.71 4.24 32.46
N ILE A 220 -0.52 4.74 32.34
CA ILE A 220 -1.75 4.09 32.72
C ILE A 220 -2.73 4.18 31.54
N ASP A 221 -3.34 3.04 31.18
CA ASP A 221 -4.43 3.00 30.18
C ASP A 221 -5.63 2.25 30.75
N LEU A 222 -6.83 2.78 30.56
CA LEU A 222 -8.07 2.30 31.17
C LEU A 222 -9.09 1.94 30.09
N SER A 223 -9.42 0.65 30.01
CA SER A 223 -10.50 0.13 29.18
C SER A 223 -11.73 -0.12 30.04
N LEU A 224 -12.72 0.78 29.96
CA LEU A 224 -14.01 0.60 30.63
C LEU A 224 -14.82 -0.62 30.12
N PRO A 225 -14.83 -0.96 28.81
CA PRO A 225 -15.55 -2.13 28.30
C PRO A 225 -15.01 -3.45 28.86
N LEU A 226 -13.67 -3.60 28.89
CA LEU A 226 -13.01 -4.79 29.44
C LEU A 226 -12.88 -4.74 30.97
N ARG A 227 -13.11 -3.57 31.58
CA ARG A 227 -12.82 -3.27 32.99
C ARG A 227 -11.37 -3.60 33.35
N LEU A 228 -10.45 -3.24 32.47
CA LEU A 228 -9.04 -3.52 32.57
C LEU A 228 -8.27 -2.20 32.67
N LEU A 229 -7.31 -2.16 33.59
CA LEU A 229 -6.36 -1.08 33.79
C LEU A 229 -4.96 -1.64 33.56
N SER A 230 -4.25 -1.18 32.53
CA SER A 230 -2.84 -1.50 32.35
C SER A 230 -1.97 -0.44 33.00
N VAL A 231 -1.02 -0.86 33.83
CA VAL A 231 -0.06 0.01 34.53
C VAL A 231 1.34 -0.36 34.06
N LEU A 232 2.07 0.60 33.49
CA LEU A 232 3.45 0.46 33.04
C LEU A 232 4.40 1.09 34.06
N HIS A 233 5.37 0.29 34.51
CA HIS A 233 6.42 0.71 35.43
C HIS A 233 7.70 1.13 34.68
N SER A 234 8.56 1.91 35.33
CA SER A 234 9.78 2.48 34.73
C SER A 234 10.88 1.46 34.41
N ASP A 235 10.78 0.29 35.03
CA ASP A 235 11.60 -0.89 34.77
C ASP A 235 11.14 -1.68 33.53
N GLY A 236 10.02 -1.31 32.90
CA GLY A 236 9.50 -1.93 31.68
C GLY A 236 8.38 -2.95 31.93
N HIS A 237 8.12 -3.34 33.18
CA HIS A 237 7.08 -4.34 33.47
C HIS A 237 5.66 -3.75 33.36
N ILE A 238 4.72 -4.55 32.88
CA ILE A 238 3.31 -4.18 32.72
C ILE A 238 2.44 -5.02 33.65
N ALA A 239 1.70 -4.35 34.54
CA ALA A 239 0.67 -4.96 35.37
C ALA A 239 -0.71 -4.78 34.73
N LEU A 240 -1.42 -5.88 34.50
CA LEU A 240 -2.81 -5.89 34.07
C LEU A 240 -3.71 -6.02 35.30
N CYS A 241 -4.49 -4.99 35.58
CA CYS A 241 -5.33 -4.89 36.77
C CYS A 241 -6.82 -4.90 36.40
N THR A 242 -7.62 -5.67 37.14
CA THR A 242 -9.08 -5.67 36.96
C THR A 242 -9.73 -4.56 37.78
N VAL A 243 -10.74 -3.91 37.21
CA VAL A 243 -11.50 -2.81 37.84
C VAL A 243 -12.93 -3.27 38.15
N SER A 244 -13.43 -2.93 39.34
CA SER A 244 -14.79 -3.33 39.73
C SER A 244 -15.90 -2.62 38.93
N LYS A 245 -17.10 -3.22 38.94
CA LYS A 245 -18.34 -2.62 38.40
C LYS A 245 -18.71 -1.27 39.03
N LYS A 246 -18.21 -0.96 40.23
CA LYS A 246 -18.52 0.28 40.97
C LYS A 246 -17.57 1.45 40.63
N GLY A 247 -16.67 1.26 39.66
CA GLY A 247 -15.68 2.25 39.23
C GLY A 247 -14.45 2.28 40.15
N MET A 248 -13.63 3.32 40.00
CA MET A 248 -12.29 3.43 40.62
C MET A 248 -12.32 3.84 42.11
N LYS A 249 -13.47 3.74 42.79
CA LYS A 249 -13.73 4.41 44.08
C LYS A 249 -13.09 3.78 45.32
N GLN A 250 -12.63 2.53 45.27
CA GLN A 250 -11.99 1.87 46.41
C GLN A 250 -10.66 1.24 45.98
N PRO A 251 -9.57 1.39 46.75
CA PRO A 251 -8.26 0.81 46.42
C PRO A 251 -8.32 -0.73 46.33
N ASP A 252 -9.11 -1.39 47.19
CA ASP A 252 -9.37 -2.84 47.15
C ASP A 252 -10.06 -3.35 45.86
N SER A 253 -10.54 -2.42 45.03
CA SER A 253 -11.26 -2.71 43.80
C SER A 253 -10.36 -2.89 42.57
N ILE A 254 -9.07 -2.58 42.70
CA ILE A 254 -8.06 -2.75 41.65
C ILE A 254 -7.15 -3.89 42.07
N LYS A 255 -7.29 -5.04 41.41
CA LYS A 255 -6.47 -6.23 41.68
C LYS A 255 -5.60 -6.54 40.48
N VAL A 256 -4.30 -6.71 40.71
CA VAL A 256 -3.37 -7.22 39.69
C VAL A 256 -3.79 -8.65 39.36
N GLU A 257 -4.18 -8.87 38.10
CA GLU A 257 -4.55 -10.18 37.59
C GLU A 257 -3.34 -10.88 36.99
N ARG A 258 -2.51 -10.15 36.23
CA ARG A 258 -1.38 -10.71 35.49
C ARG A 258 -0.28 -9.69 35.27
N TRP A 259 0.93 -10.19 35.08
CA TRP A 259 2.08 -9.43 34.58
C TRP A 259 2.45 -9.91 33.17
N VAL A 260 2.78 -8.96 32.29
CA VAL A 260 3.32 -9.26 30.96
C VAL A 260 4.85 -9.28 31.06
N THR A 261 5.49 -10.36 30.59
CA THR A 261 6.94 -10.58 30.68
C THR A 261 7.69 -9.80 29.58
N ILE A 262 7.86 -8.49 29.77
CA ILE A 262 8.64 -7.61 28.88
C ILE A 262 9.41 -6.63 29.76
N ASP A 263 10.70 -6.48 29.51
CA ASP A 263 11.58 -5.63 30.33
C ASP A 263 11.90 -4.28 29.66
N ASP A 264 11.47 -4.09 28.41
CA ASP A 264 11.81 -2.92 27.60
C ASP A 264 10.61 -2.11 27.11
N ALA A 265 9.44 -2.27 27.74
CA ALA A 265 8.25 -1.51 27.38
C ALA A 265 8.38 -0.01 27.73
N VAL A 266 7.84 0.83 26.86
CA VAL A 266 7.85 2.31 26.97
C VAL A 266 6.45 2.88 26.91
N CYS A 267 5.57 2.27 26.10
CA CYS A 267 4.19 2.69 26.00
C CYS A 267 3.25 1.50 25.77
N VAL A 268 1.98 1.68 26.14
CA VAL A 268 0.96 0.62 26.08
C VAL A 268 -0.36 1.20 25.57
N SER A 269 -1.12 0.43 24.80
CA SER A 269 -2.50 0.80 24.41
C SER A 269 -3.41 -0.42 24.22
N ILE A 270 -4.62 -0.37 24.80
CA ILE A 270 -5.58 -1.48 24.79
C ILE A 270 -6.62 -1.34 23.66
N ALA A 271 -6.71 -2.35 22.79
CA ALA A 271 -7.80 -2.53 21.83
C ALA A 271 -8.95 -3.32 22.47
N SER A 272 -9.97 -2.60 22.96
CA SER A 272 -11.05 -3.23 23.74
C SER A 272 -11.96 -4.19 22.95
N GLU A 273 -12.23 -3.90 21.68
CA GLU A 273 -13.11 -4.75 20.84
C GLU A 273 -12.41 -6.01 20.36
N GLN A 274 -11.13 -5.90 20.00
CA GLN A 274 -10.31 -7.03 19.53
C GLN A 274 -9.66 -7.81 20.69
N GLN A 275 -9.71 -7.28 21.92
CA GLN A 275 -9.03 -7.83 23.10
C GLN A 275 -7.52 -7.99 22.90
N VAL A 276 -6.88 -7.01 22.26
CA VAL A 276 -5.42 -7.00 22.03
C VAL A 276 -4.75 -5.88 22.81
N LEU A 277 -3.57 -6.17 23.37
CA LEU A 277 -2.69 -5.18 24.00
C LEU A 277 -1.52 -4.89 23.05
N ALA A 278 -1.35 -3.63 22.65
CA ALA A 278 -0.15 -3.19 21.95
C ALA A 278 0.86 -2.61 22.93
N VAL A 279 2.10 -3.09 22.86
CA VAL A 279 3.22 -2.66 23.70
C VAL A 279 4.33 -2.10 22.81
N GLY A 280 4.71 -0.85 23.01
CA GLY A 280 5.83 -0.22 22.34
C GLY A 280 7.12 -0.39 23.13
N CYS A 281 8.19 -0.84 22.47
CA CYS A 281 9.47 -1.19 23.09
C CYS A 281 10.55 -0.11 22.90
N ARG A 282 11.55 -0.10 23.79
CA ARG A 282 12.75 0.75 23.67
C ARG A 282 13.56 0.42 22.40
N ARG A 283 13.46 -0.82 21.93
CA ARG A 283 14.02 -1.31 20.66
C ARG A 283 13.28 -0.78 19.41
N GLY A 284 12.33 0.15 19.52
CA GLY A 284 11.61 0.71 18.37
C GLY A 284 10.63 -0.25 17.69
N VAL A 285 10.36 -1.41 18.30
CA VAL A 285 9.38 -2.41 17.84
C VAL A 285 8.08 -2.32 18.63
N VAL A 286 6.99 -2.83 18.06
CA VAL A 286 5.70 -2.96 18.75
C VAL A 286 5.33 -4.44 18.86
N GLU A 287 5.06 -4.91 20.07
CA GLU A 287 4.63 -6.26 20.35
C GLU A 287 3.12 -6.28 20.67
N LEU A 288 2.39 -7.22 20.07
CA LEU A 288 0.95 -7.42 20.31
C LEU A 288 0.74 -8.65 21.19
N TYR A 289 -0.17 -8.55 22.16
CA TYR A 289 -0.52 -9.61 23.10
C TYR A 289 -2.03 -9.84 23.13
N ASP A 290 -2.45 -11.10 23.22
CA ASP A 290 -3.87 -11.47 23.31
C ASP A 290 -4.37 -11.44 24.76
N LEU A 291 -5.32 -10.54 25.05
CA LEU A 291 -5.91 -10.43 26.38
C LEU A 291 -6.94 -11.53 26.67
N SER A 292 -7.45 -12.23 25.64
CA SER A 292 -8.42 -13.31 25.79
C SER A 292 -7.76 -14.59 26.33
N GLU A 293 -6.59 -14.94 25.81
CA GLU A 293 -5.84 -16.15 26.17
C GLU A 293 -4.50 -15.81 26.85
N SER A 294 -4.49 -15.78 28.18
CA SER A 294 -3.25 -15.77 28.98
C SER A 294 -2.23 -14.64 28.71
N ALA A 295 -2.58 -13.56 27.98
CA ALA A 295 -1.61 -12.55 27.53
C ALA A 295 -0.49 -13.20 26.71
N SER A 296 -0.86 -14.13 25.83
CA SER A 296 0.11 -14.75 24.91
C SER A 296 0.62 -13.74 23.90
N HIS A 297 1.91 -13.79 23.62
CA HIS A 297 2.53 -12.98 22.57
C HIS A 297 1.94 -13.39 21.21
N LEU A 298 1.39 -12.42 20.48
CA LEU A 298 0.85 -12.61 19.14
C LEU A 298 1.93 -12.41 18.08
N ARG A 299 2.63 -11.26 18.13
CA ARG A 299 3.66 -10.90 17.15
C ARG A 299 4.41 -9.60 17.49
N THR A 300 5.52 -9.43 16.80
CA THR A 300 6.34 -8.21 16.79
C THR A 300 6.25 -7.51 15.43
N LEU A 301 6.00 -6.22 15.43
CA LEU A 301 6.00 -5.33 14.27
C LEU A 301 7.23 -4.43 14.33
N SER A 302 7.93 -4.32 13.21
CA SER A 302 9.13 -3.48 13.12
C SER A 302 9.22 -2.82 11.74
N LEU A 303 9.90 -1.67 11.67
CA LEU A 303 10.27 -1.06 10.40
C LEU A 303 11.57 -1.64 9.81
N TYR A 304 12.15 -2.64 10.45
CA TYR A 304 13.41 -3.27 10.03
C TYR A 304 13.29 -3.94 8.66
N ASP A 305 12.12 -4.52 8.35
CA ASP A 305 11.83 -5.13 7.05
C ASP A 305 12.00 -4.14 5.87
N TRP A 306 11.92 -2.84 6.15
CA TRP A 306 12.10 -1.75 5.17
C TRP A 306 13.44 -1.03 5.31
N GLY A 307 14.39 -1.61 6.05
CA GLY A 307 15.75 -1.10 6.21
C GLY A 307 15.92 0.01 7.25
N TYR A 308 14.92 0.28 8.10
CA TYR A 308 15.04 1.24 9.19
C TYR A 308 15.36 0.55 10.51
N SER A 309 16.38 1.08 11.18
CA SER A 309 16.81 0.59 12.49
C SER A 309 16.33 1.51 13.61
N VAL A 310 16.56 1.07 14.86
CA VAL A 310 16.29 1.88 16.06
C VAL A 310 17.12 3.16 16.07
N GLU A 311 18.27 3.18 15.38
CA GLU A 311 19.11 4.37 15.25
C GLU A 311 18.42 5.45 14.40
N ASP A 312 17.57 5.05 13.45
CA ASP A 312 16.83 5.96 12.57
C ASP A 312 15.55 6.47 13.22
N THR A 313 14.80 5.59 13.89
CA THR A 313 13.45 5.91 14.42
C THR A 313 13.47 6.30 15.89
N GLY A 314 14.38 5.74 16.68
CA GLY A 314 14.36 5.81 18.14
C GLY A 314 13.34 4.85 18.79
N PRO A 315 13.14 4.93 20.12
CA PRO A 315 12.12 4.14 20.83
C PRO A 315 10.71 4.56 20.42
N VAL A 316 9.74 3.66 20.61
CA VAL A 316 8.32 3.98 20.41
C VAL A 316 7.89 5.02 21.44
N SER A 317 7.23 6.10 21.01
CA SER A 317 6.78 7.19 21.88
C SER A 317 5.30 7.09 22.22
N CYS A 318 4.46 6.76 21.24
CA CYS A 318 3.00 6.73 21.41
C CYS A 318 2.35 5.69 20.48
N ILE A 319 1.26 5.09 20.96
CA ILE A 319 0.42 4.16 20.20
C ILE A 319 -1.03 4.62 20.36
N ALA A 320 -1.78 4.68 19.26
CA ALA A 320 -3.19 5.04 19.27
C ALA A 320 -4.01 4.15 18.33
N TRP A 321 -4.91 3.35 18.89
CA TRP A 321 -5.88 2.54 18.13
C TRP A 321 -6.92 3.42 17.45
N THR A 322 -7.38 2.98 16.27
CA THR A 322 -8.55 3.55 15.62
C THR A 322 -9.79 3.32 16.49
N PRO A 323 -10.86 4.13 16.33
CA PRO A 323 -12.08 3.99 17.14
C PRO A 323 -12.75 2.62 17.07
N ASP A 324 -12.52 1.87 15.99
CA ASP A 324 -13.00 0.49 15.77
C ASP A 324 -11.94 -0.59 16.04
N ASN A 325 -10.76 -0.24 16.56
CA ASN A 325 -9.67 -1.15 16.93
C ASN A 325 -9.13 -2.07 15.82
N TYR A 326 -9.38 -1.78 14.53
CA TYR A 326 -8.87 -2.59 13.41
C TYR A 326 -7.50 -2.12 12.88
N ALA A 327 -7.09 -0.90 13.22
CA ALA A 327 -5.78 -0.37 12.90
C ALA A 327 -5.26 0.49 14.06
N PHE A 328 -3.96 0.78 14.06
CA PHE A 328 -3.36 1.65 15.06
C PHE A 328 -2.18 2.41 14.49
N ALA A 329 -1.99 3.62 15.01
CA ALA A 329 -0.87 4.48 14.68
C ALA A 329 0.24 4.30 15.73
N VAL A 330 1.49 4.28 15.25
CA VAL A 330 2.71 4.15 16.04
C VAL A 330 3.61 5.33 15.70
N GLY A 331 3.91 6.14 16.70
CA GLY A 331 4.89 7.23 16.62
C GLY A 331 6.21 6.82 17.25
N TRP A 332 7.32 7.25 16.65
CA TRP A 332 8.65 7.08 17.24
C TRP A 332 9.22 8.41 17.70
N LYS A 333 10.10 8.35 18.70
CA LYS A 333 10.66 9.51 19.37
C LYS A 333 11.62 10.33 18.48
N CYS A 334 12.40 9.68 17.63
CA CYS A 334 13.40 10.41 16.83
C CYS A 334 12.91 10.73 15.42
N ARG A 335 12.07 9.87 14.81
CA ARG A 335 11.62 10.10 13.43
C ARG A 335 10.34 9.35 13.08
N GLY A 336 9.38 10.08 12.54
CA GLY A 336 8.28 9.55 11.76
C GLY A 336 7.15 8.89 12.55
N LEU A 337 6.19 8.40 11.77
CA LEU A 337 4.92 7.80 12.19
C LEU A 337 4.52 6.74 11.16
N ALA A 338 3.93 5.64 11.61
CA ALA A 338 3.34 4.63 10.75
C ALA A 338 1.98 4.18 11.28
N VAL A 339 1.11 3.73 10.38
CA VAL A 339 -0.17 3.11 10.73
C VAL A 339 -0.15 1.67 10.27
N TRP A 340 -0.58 0.77 11.15
CA TRP A 340 -0.59 -0.67 10.93
C TRP A 340 -2.00 -1.21 11.07
N SER A 341 -2.33 -2.23 10.26
CA SER A 341 -3.46 -3.10 10.51
C SER A 341 -3.15 -4.08 11.64
N ILE A 342 -4.18 -4.71 12.22
CA ILE A 342 -3.99 -5.75 13.22
C ILE A 342 -3.24 -6.98 12.67
N SER A 343 -3.40 -7.28 11.37
CA SER A 343 -2.65 -8.30 10.64
C SER A 343 -1.22 -7.87 10.28
N GLY A 344 -0.79 -6.65 10.62
CA GLY A 344 0.59 -6.15 10.50
C GLY A 344 0.99 -5.67 9.11
N CYS A 345 0.03 -5.52 8.22
CA CYS A 345 0.23 -4.72 7.02
C CYS A 345 0.35 -3.23 7.39
N ARG A 346 1.40 -2.58 6.89
CA ARG A 346 1.69 -1.16 7.01
C ARG A 346 0.81 -0.36 6.05
N LEU A 347 -0.17 0.33 6.62
CA LEU A 347 -1.18 1.12 5.93
C LEU A 347 -0.71 2.54 5.61
N MET A 348 0.16 3.10 6.44
CA MET A 348 0.78 4.41 6.20
C MET A 348 2.18 4.46 6.79
N CYS A 349 3.08 5.24 6.17
CA CYS A 349 4.35 5.63 6.76
C CYS A 349 4.75 7.04 6.31
N THR A 350 5.22 7.88 7.24
CA THR A 350 5.74 9.22 6.91
C THR A 350 7.21 9.21 6.48
N ILE A 351 7.94 8.12 6.77
CA ILE A 351 9.35 7.96 6.42
C ILE A 351 9.45 7.57 4.94
N ARG A 352 10.38 8.21 4.20
CA ARG A 352 10.57 7.97 2.76
C ARG A 352 11.00 6.55 2.45
N GLN A 353 10.15 5.79 1.77
CA GLN A 353 10.44 4.43 1.31
C GLN A 353 11.66 4.38 0.38
N ILE A 354 12.72 3.68 0.81
CA ILE A 354 13.84 3.32 -0.05
C ILE A 354 13.48 1.97 -0.69
N GLY A 355 12.71 2.01 -1.79
CA GLY A 355 12.18 0.79 -2.40
C GLY A 355 13.28 -0.14 -2.94
N MET A 356 13.25 -1.41 -2.56
CA MET A 356 14.03 -2.50 -3.18
C MET A 356 13.50 -2.90 -4.58
N SER A 357 12.34 -2.39 -5.01
CA SER A 357 11.69 -2.71 -6.30
C SER A 357 11.28 -1.48 -7.13
N SER A 358 11.56 -0.26 -6.66
CA SER A 358 11.17 0.97 -7.36
C SER A 358 12.25 1.42 -8.36
N ILE A 359 12.22 0.86 -9.57
CA ILE A 359 13.07 1.28 -10.71
C ILE A 359 12.80 2.77 -11.11
N SER A 360 11.81 3.42 -10.51
CA SER A 360 11.43 4.81 -10.74
C SER A 360 11.54 5.72 -9.50
N SER A 361 12.34 5.36 -8.50
CA SER A 361 12.73 6.33 -7.45
C SER A 361 13.92 7.16 -7.97
N PRO A 362 13.80 8.49 -8.13
CA PRO A 362 14.95 9.29 -8.55
C PRO A 362 16.05 9.16 -7.49
N VAL A 363 17.23 8.71 -7.92
CA VAL A 363 18.46 8.75 -7.11
C VAL A 363 18.74 10.22 -6.79
N VAL A 364 18.44 10.66 -5.57
CA VAL A 364 18.73 12.01 -5.12
C VAL A 364 20.14 12.04 -4.55
N LYS A 365 20.98 12.91 -5.12
CA LYS A 365 22.27 13.31 -4.55
C LYS A 365 22.03 13.92 -3.15
N PRO A 366 22.89 13.68 -2.16
CA PRO A 366 22.73 14.19 -0.80
C PRO A 366 23.04 15.69 -0.72
N ASN A 367 22.21 16.53 -1.34
CA ASN A 367 22.30 17.99 -1.22
C ASN A 367 21.01 18.50 -0.54
N HIS A 368 21.16 18.99 0.69
CA HIS A 368 20.37 19.98 1.46
C HIS A 368 18.82 20.09 1.41
N ASP A 369 18.08 19.36 0.57
CA ASP A 369 16.61 19.39 0.48
C ASP A 369 15.94 18.31 1.36
N LEU A 370 16.39 18.17 2.61
CA LEU A 370 15.80 17.27 3.61
C LEU A 370 14.48 17.79 4.23
N LYS A 371 14.01 18.98 3.83
CA LYS A 371 12.87 19.69 4.45
C LYS A 371 11.47 19.14 4.12
N CYS A 372 11.35 17.94 3.55
CA CYS A 372 10.08 17.48 2.96
C CYS A 372 9.48 16.24 3.63
N GLU A 373 10.01 15.75 4.75
CA GLU A 373 9.41 14.62 5.50
C GLU A 373 8.60 15.14 6.69
N PRO A 374 7.31 14.78 6.84
CA PRO A 374 6.53 15.16 8.01
C PRO A 374 7.01 14.37 9.24
N LEU A 375 7.05 15.05 10.40
CA LEU A 375 7.49 14.48 11.69
C LEU A 375 8.96 14.03 11.67
N LEU A 376 9.84 14.84 11.05
CA LEU A 376 11.27 14.53 10.95
C LEU A 376 11.94 14.54 12.33
N ALA A 377 11.48 15.38 13.26
CA ALA A 377 12.00 15.43 14.62
C ALA A 377 11.41 14.35 15.55
N GLY A 378 10.53 13.49 15.04
CA GLY A 378 9.81 12.48 15.82
C GLY A 378 8.38 12.87 16.12
N THR A 379 7.65 11.95 16.76
CA THR A 379 6.24 12.10 17.09
C THR A 379 6.06 12.05 18.60
N SER A 380 5.38 13.04 19.19
CA SER A 380 5.10 13.08 20.63
C SER A 380 3.72 12.51 20.99
N LEU A 381 2.68 12.97 20.29
CA LEU A 381 1.29 12.61 20.56
C LEU A 381 0.54 12.30 19.27
N VAL A 382 -0.37 11.32 19.35
CA VAL A 382 -1.22 10.89 18.23
C VAL A 382 -2.64 10.65 18.72
N GLN A 383 -3.63 11.13 17.98
CA GLN A 383 -5.05 10.95 18.32
C GLN A 383 -5.90 10.86 17.05
N TRP A 384 -6.70 9.79 16.95
CA TRP A 384 -7.72 9.64 15.91
C TRP A 384 -8.94 10.52 16.20
N ASP A 385 -9.63 10.94 15.14
CA ASP A 385 -10.97 11.52 15.24
C ASP A 385 -12.02 10.46 15.64
N GLU A 386 -13.24 10.92 15.94
CA GLU A 386 -14.34 10.08 16.41
C GLU A 386 -14.76 9.02 15.39
N TYR A 387 -14.67 9.35 14.09
CA TYR A 387 -15.05 8.44 13.02
C TYR A 387 -13.88 7.71 12.40
N GLY A 388 -12.61 8.00 12.74
CA GLY A 388 -11.40 7.41 12.17
C GLY A 388 -11.03 7.91 10.76
N TYR A 389 -11.59 9.02 10.27
CA TYR A 389 -11.19 9.60 8.98
C TYR A 389 -9.94 10.45 9.07
N ARG A 390 -9.52 10.84 10.27
CA ARG A 390 -8.37 11.73 10.45
C ARG A 390 -7.50 11.33 11.63
N LEU A 391 -6.21 11.51 11.43
CA LEU A 391 -5.19 11.32 12.45
C LEU A 391 -4.50 12.65 12.74
N TYR A 392 -4.59 13.09 13.98
CA TYR A 392 -3.86 14.24 14.48
C TYR A 392 -2.53 13.77 15.08
N ALA A 393 -1.42 14.34 14.64
CA ALA A 393 -0.08 14.05 15.12
C ALA A 393 0.66 15.34 15.47
N VAL A 394 1.48 15.28 16.51
CA VAL A 394 2.32 16.40 16.97
C VAL A 394 3.79 16.01 16.84
N GLU A 395 4.58 16.87 16.20
CA GLU A 395 6.01 16.69 16.07
C GLU A 395 6.72 16.93 17.41
N GLU A 396 7.65 16.05 17.77
CA GLU A 396 8.45 16.18 18.98
C GLU A 396 9.22 17.52 18.96
N SER A 397 9.21 18.24 20.09
CA SER A 397 9.79 19.59 20.27
C SER A 397 9.12 20.76 19.52
N SER A 398 8.00 20.53 18.82
CA SER A 398 7.22 21.61 18.22
C SER A 398 5.98 21.99 19.05
N CYS A 399 5.74 23.29 19.21
CA CYS A 399 4.49 23.86 19.74
C CYS A 399 3.69 24.63 18.69
N GLU A 400 4.18 24.73 17.46
CA GLU A 400 3.66 25.66 16.45
C GLU A 400 2.45 25.10 15.69
N ARG A 401 2.39 23.79 15.49
CA ARG A 401 1.41 23.18 14.58
C ARG A 401 1.08 21.74 14.92
N ILE A 402 -0.15 21.36 14.61
CA ILE A 402 -0.62 19.96 14.64
C ILE A 402 -0.80 19.50 13.19
N LEU A 403 -0.26 18.34 12.84
CA LEU A 403 -0.47 17.73 11.53
C LEU A 403 -1.72 16.86 11.54
N SER A 404 -2.57 17.04 10.54
CA SER A 404 -3.77 16.26 10.30
C SER A 404 -3.62 15.46 9.02
N PHE A 405 -3.63 14.13 9.11
CA PHE A 405 -3.63 13.20 7.99
C PHE A 405 -5.04 12.71 7.71
N SER A 406 -5.44 12.64 6.43
CA SER A 406 -6.77 12.15 6.03
C SER A 406 -6.69 10.69 5.59
N PHE A 407 -7.68 9.90 6.00
CA PHE A 407 -7.74 8.46 5.73
C PHE A 407 -9.04 8.07 5.03
N GLY A 408 -8.92 7.16 4.07
CA GLY A 408 -10.03 6.47 3.44
C GLY A 408 -10.24 5.11 4.10
N LYS A 409 -11.48 4.64 4.15
CA LYS A 409 -11.87 3.37 4.78
C LYS A 409 -12.49 2.43 3.75
N CYS A 410 -12.33 1.12 3.98
CA CYS A 410 -13.07 0.09 3.25
C CYS A 410 -13.91 -0.76 4.21
N CYS A 411 -15.16 -1.04 3.82
CA CYS A 411 -16.23 -1.67 4.62
C CYS A 411 -16.14 -3.20 4.73
N VAL A 412 -14.98 -3.84 4.55
CA VAL A 412 -14.96 -5.29 4.27
C VAL A 412 -15.38 -6.16 5.48
N SER A 413 -15.28 -5.66 6.71
CA SER A 413 -15.56 -6.42 7.95
C SER A 413 -16.63 -5.83 8.87
N ARG A 414 -17.36 -4.79 8.46
CA ARG A 414 -18.52 -4.33 9.25
C ARG A 414 -19.72 -5.16 8.84
N GLY A 415 -20.00 -6.21 9.60
CA GLY A 415 -21.04 -7.20 9.29
C GLY A 415 -22.42 -6.64 8.94
N LEU A 416 -22.75 -5.37 9.18
CA LEU A 416 -24.03 -4.76 8.79
C LEU A 416 -24.06 -4.18 7.36
N SER A 417 -22.91 -4.04 6.69
CA SER A 417 -22.81 -3.57 5.32
C SER A 417 -22.38 -4.71 4.39
N GLY A 418 -23.04 -4.79 3.24
CA GLY A 418 -22.83 -5.87 2.28
C GLY A 418 -21.44 -5.83 1.64
N ALA A 419 -20.97 -7.01 1.23
CA ALA A 419 -19.69 -7.16 0.57
C ALA A 419 -19.72 -6.59 -0.87
N THR A 420 -18.67 -5.84 -1.23
CA THR A 420 -18.49 -5.32 -2.58
C THR A 420 -17.49 -6.19 -3.35
N TYR A 421 -17.99 -7.26 -3.97
CA TYR A 421 -17.14 -8.19 -4.75
C TYR A 421 -16.76 -7.64 -6.12
N VAL A 422 -17.65 -6.90 -6.78
CA VAL A 422 -17.44 -6.52 -8.18
C VAL A 422 -16.63 -5.24 -8.34
N ARG A 423 -16.67 -4.34 -7.34
CA ARG A 423 -15.86 -3.13 -7.34
C ARG A 423 -15.29 -2.87 -5.96
N GLN A 424 -13.98 -2.64 -5.91
CA GLN A 424 -13.31 -2.21 -4.69
C GLN A 424 -13.54 -0.72 -4.47
N VAL A 425 -14.05 -0.38 -3.28
CA VAL A 425 -14.46 0.98 -2.95
C VAL A 425 -13.85 1.40 -1.62
N ILE A 426 -13.18 2.54 -1.61
CA ILE A 426 -12.68 3.21 -0.41
C ILE A 426 -13.46 4.50 -0.25
N TYR A 427 -14.11 4.71 0.88
CA TYR A 427 -14.83 5.94 1.14
C TYR A 427 -14.06 6.79 2.16
N GLY A 428 -13.87 8.05 1.82
CA GLY A 428 -13.35 9.07 2.72
C GLY A 428 -14.50 9.80 3.42
N GLU A 429 -14.17 10.92 4.07
CA GLU A 429 -15.16 11.73 4.77
C GLU A 429 -16.13 12.47 3.83
N ASP A 430 -15.67 12.82 2.61
CA ASP A 430 -16.36 13.70 1.66
C ASP A 430 -16.43 13.14 0.22
N ARG A 431 -15.73 12.04 -0.05
CA ARG A 431 -15.53 11.48 -1.39
C ARG A 431 -15.42 9.96 -1.35
N ILE A 432 -15.53 9.35 -2.52
CA ILE A 432 -15.40 7.91 -2.70
C ILE A 432 -14.34 7.65 -3.77
N LEU A 433 -13.44 6.71 -3.50
CA LEU A 433 -12.43 6.20 -4.43
C LEU A 433 -12.90 4.84 -4.91
N VAL A 434 -13.14 4.71 -6.21
CA VAL A 434 -13.56 3.45 -6.82
C VAL A 434 -12.42 2.93 -7.67
N VAL A 435 -12.00 1.68 -7.47
CA VAL A 435 -11.01 1.05 -8.35
C VAL A 435 -11.65 0.79 -9.71
N GLN A 436 -11.00 1.28 -10.77
CA GLN A 436 -11.38 1.05 -12.15
C GLN A 436 -10.13 0.60 -12.93
N SER A 437 -10.31 -0.36 -13.84
CA SER A 437 -9.28 -0.75 -14.79
C SER A 437 -9.34 0.18 -16.01
N ASP A 438 -8.18 0.66 -16.46
CA ASP A 438 -8.02 1.52 -17.64
C ASP A 438 -7.98 0.68 -18.94
N GLU A 439 -7.94 1.32 -20.12
CA GLU A 439 -7.82 0.63 -21.42
C GLU A 439 -6.52 -0.19 -21.54
N SER A 440 -5.48 0.17 -20.76
CA SER A 440 -4.22 -0.56 -20.65
C SER A 440 -4.24 -1.64 -19.56
N ASP A 441 -5.42 -1.99 -19.03
CA ASP A 441 -5.64 -2.88 -17.88
C ASP A 441 -5.04 -2.45 -16.52
N ASP A 442 -4.30 -1.35 -16.47
CA ASP A 442 -3.79 -0.77 -15.23
C ASP A 442 -4.93 -0.34 -14.30
N LEU A 443 -4.82 -0.69 -13.02
CA LEU A 443 -5.78 -0.26 -12.00
C LEU A 443 -5.52 1.20 -11.60
N LYS A 444 -6.58 2.00 -11.56
CA LYS A 444 -6.56 3.40 -11.11
C LYS A 444 -7.75 3.69 -10.19
N PHE A 445 -7.60 4.68 -9.30
CA PHE A 445 -8.71 5.17 -8.50
C PHE A 445 -9.48 6.28 -9.23
N LEU A 446 -10.78 6.10 -9.38
CA LEU A 446 -11.72 7.15 -9.77
C LEU A 446 -12.20 7.88 -8.51
N HIS A 447 -11.92 9.19 -8.45
CA HIS A 447 -12.41 10.05 -7.38
C HIS A 447 -13.83 10.54 -7.66
N LEU A 448 -14.80 10.09 -6.87
CA LEU A 448 -16.20 10.50 -6.91
C LEU A 448 -16.49 11.48 -5.76
N ASN A 449 -16.75 12.74 -6.11
CA ASN A 449 -17.19 13.75 -5.15
C ASN A 449 -18.71 13.70 -4.99
N LEU A 450 -19.20 13.68 -3.75
CA LEU A 450 -20.63 13.66 -3.47
C LEU A 450 -21.27 15.03 -3.72
N PRO A 451 -22.58 15.09 -4.02
CA PRO A 451 -23.31 16.35 -4.12
C PRO A 451 -23.20 17.17 -2.83
N VAL A 452 -22.86 18.46 -2.96
CA VAL A 452 -22.70 19.37 -1.80
C VAL A 452 -23.99 19.49 -0.99
N SER A 453 -25.15 19.40 -1.64
CA SER A 453 -26.47 19.40 -1.00
C SER A 453 -26.60 18.27 0.03
N TYR A 454 -26.13 17.07 -0.30
CA TYR A 454 -26.18 15.90 0.58
C TYR A 454 -25.15 15.99 1.71
N ILE A 455 -23.87 16.21 1.37
CA ILE A 455 -22.79 16.15 2.36
C ILE A 455 -22.87 17.29 3.40
N SER A 456 -23.49 18.42 3.06
CA SER A 456 -23.65 19.53 4.01
C SER A 456 -24.47 19.17 5.25
N GLN A 457 -25.40 18.20 5.14
CA GLN A 457 -26.29 17.78 6.23
C GLN A 457 -25.95 16.38 6.76
N ASN A 458 -25.40 15.52 5.91
CA ASN A 458 -25.24 14.08 6.21
C ASN A 458 -23.78 13.64 6.42
N TRP A 459 -22.85 14.58 6.58
CA TRP A 459 -21.45 14.28 6.84
C TRP A 459 -21.26 13.60 8.22
N PRO A 460 -20.31 12.66 8.36
CA PRO A 460 -19.50 12.02 7.30
C PRO A 460 -20.23 10.86 6.62
N ILE A 461 -19.66 10.39 5.51
CA ILE A 461 -20.04 9.11 4.89
C ILE A 461 -19.76 7.98 5.90
N LEU A 462 -20.65 7.00 6.04
CA LEU A 462 -20.48 5.87 6.98
C LEU A 462 -20.57 4.51 6.30
N HIS A 463 -21.44 4.37 5.31
CA HIS A 463 -21.70 3.10 4.63
C HIS A 463 -21.71 3.30 3.12
N VAL A 464 -20.99 2.43 2.40
CA VAL A 464 -20.99 2.40 0.93
C VAL A 464 -21.03 0.95 0.48
N VAL A 465 -21.97 0.62 -0.41
CA VAL A 465 -22.10 -0.74 -0.96
C VAL A 465 -22.40 -0.67 -2.45
N ALA A 466 -21.65 -1.44 -3.22
CA ALA A 466 -21.86 -1.66 -4.64
C ALA A 466 -22.89 -2.77 -4.91
N SER A 467 -23.72 -2.58 -5.93
CA SER A 467 -24.64 -3.61 -6.42
C SER A 467 -23.89 -4.85 -6.92
N ARG A 468 -24.53 -6.03 -6.93
CA ARG A 468 -23.95 -7.28 -7.49
C ARG A 468 -23.43 -7.11 -8.91
N ASP A 469 -24.10 -6.33 -9.77
CA ASP A 469 -23.64 -6.08 -11.14
C ASP A 469 -22.48 -5.06 -11.25
N GLY A 470 -22.07 -4.46 -10.12
CA GLY A 470 -21.10 -3.36 -10.09
C GLY A 470 -21.54 -2.08 -10.82
N THR A 471 -22.82 -1.93 -11.14
CA THR A 471 -23.31 -0.78 -11.92
C THR A 471 -23.74 0.40 -11.03
N TYR A 472 -24.21 0.13 -9.81
CA TYR A 472 -24.76 1.14 -8.91
C TYR A 472 -24.03 1.12 -7.56
N LEU A 473 -23.86 2.29 -6.96
CA LEU A 473 -23.36 2.45 -5.60
C LEU A 473 -24.49 3.02 -4.74
N ALA A 474 -24.71 2.42 -3.58
CA ALA A 474 -25.57 2.98 -2.54
C ALA A 474 -24.68 3.54 -1.43
N ILE A 475 -24.95 4.78 -1.01
CA ILE A 475 -24.09 5.54 -0.11
C ILE A 475 -24.96 6.19 0.97
N ALA A 476 -24.57 6.01 2.23
CA ALA A 476 -25.24 6.61 3.37
C ALA A 476 -24.22 7.29 4.30
N GLY A 477 -24.54 8.50 4.74
CA GLY A 477 -23.83 9.23 5.77
C GLY A 477 -24.41 8.98 7.17
N VAL A 478 -24.30 9.97 8.06
CA VAL A 478 -24.93 9.91 9.40
C VAL A 478 -26.45 9.78 9.27
N ARG A 479 -27.01 10.49 8.29
CA ARG A 479 -28.43 10.44 7.90
C ARG A 479 -28.55 10.39 6.38
N GLY A 480 -29.70 9.96 5.87
CA GLY A 480 -30.01 9.93 4.45
C GLY A 480 -29.30 8.81 3.67
N LEU A 481 -29.75 8.64 2.43
CA LEU A 481 -29.24 7.66 1.47
C LEU A 481 -29.24 8.28 0.06
N ILE A 482 -28.18 8.03 -0.71
CA ILE A 482 -28.10 8.40 -2.12
C ILE A 482 -27.63 7.21 -2.96
N LEU A 483 -28.06 7.17 -4.23
CA LEU A 483 -27.58 6.19 -5.19
C LEU A 483 -26.78 6.88 -6.29
N TYR A 484 -25.72 6.22 -6.74
CA TYR A 484 -24.93 6.65 -7.88
C TYR A 484 -24.94 5.58 -8.95
N ASP A 485 -25.30 5.96 -10.16
CA ASP A 485 -25.20 5.10 -11.34
C ASP A 485 -23.84 5.33 -12.01
N LEU A 486 -22.97 4.33 -11.97
CA LEU A 486 -21.62 4.39 -12.55
C LEU A 486 -21.65 4.44 -14.08
N HIS A 487 -22.68 3.85 -14.70
CA HIS A 487 -22.80 3.83 -16.16
C HIS A 487 -23.29 5.20 -16.66
N SER A 488 -24.40 5.70 -16.11
CA SER A 488 -24.95 7.00 -16.52
C SER A 488 -24.24 8.21 -15.89
N LYS A 489 -23.36 7.99 -14.90
CA LYS A 489 -22.66 9.00 -14.10
C LYS A 489 -23.61 9.99 -13.40
N LYS A 490 -24.80 9.52 -13.00
CA LYS A 490 -25.85 10.35 -12.38
C LYS A 490 -26.09 9.98 -10.92
N TRP A 491 -26.33 11.01 -10.11
CA TRP A 491 -26.76 10.90 -8.72
C TRP A 491 -28.29 10.82 -8.63
N ARG A 492 -28.79 9.95 -7.76
CA ARG A 492 -30.18 9.89 -7.33
C ARG A 492 -30.25 10.22 -5.85
N VAL A 493 -31.07 11.21 -5.52
CA VAL A 493 -31.25 11.75 -4.18
C VAL A 493 -32.74 11.73 -3.82
N PHE A 494 -33.08 11.88 -2.55
CA PHE A 494 -34.47 12.06 -2.14
C PHE A 494 -34.98 13.42 -2.63
N GLY A 495 -36.24 13.47 -3.05
CA GLY A 495 -36.90 14.74 -3.39
C GLY A 495 -37.21 15.59 -2.16
N ASP A 496 -37.48 14.94 -1.03
CA ASP A 496 -37.84 15.56 0.25
C ASP A 496 -36.74 15.34 1.30
N VAL A 497 -36.12 16.46 1.72
CA VAL A 497 -35.06 16.48 2.74
C VAL A 497 -35.56 15.95 4.09
N THR A 498 -36.84 16.13 4.41
CA THR A 498 -37.37 15.66 5.70
C THR A 498 -37.43 14.14 5.77
N GLN A 499 -37.75 13.48 4.66
CA GLN A 499 -37.71 12.02 4.56
C GLN A 499 -36.28 11.51 4.61
N GLU A 500 -35.36 12.18 3.92
CA GLU A 500 -33.94 11.85 3.96
C GLU A 500 -33.38 11.88 5.39
N GLN A 501 -33.74 12.90 6.18
CA GLN A 501 -33.31 13.05 7.56
C GLN A 501 -33.94 12.04 8.53
N GLN A 502 -35.00 11.32 8.14
CA GLN A 502 -35.58 10.23 8.95
C GLN A 502 -34.77 8.93 8.84
N ILE A 503 -33.92 8.80 7.82
CA ILE A 503 -33.10 7.61 7.60
C ILE A 503 -31.79 7.76 8.38
N ALA A 504 -31.66 7.07 9.51
CA ALA A 504 -30.41 6.90 10.24
C ALA A 504 -29.82 5.52 9.95
N CYS A 505 -29.11 5.41 8.83
CA CYS A 505 -28.56 4.16 8.33
C CYS A 505 -27.46 3.61 9.26
N LYS A 506 -27.61 2.36 9.72
CA LYS A 506 -26.60 1.59 10.47
C LYS A 506 -26.00 0.43 9.67
N GLY A 507 -26.62 0.08 8.55
CA GLY A 507 -26.23 -1.01 7.67
C GLY A 507 -26.91 -0.89 6.31
N LEU A 508 -26.26 -1.39 5.27
CA LEU A 508 -26.69 -1.20 3.89
C LEU A 508 -26.37 -2.47 3.10
N LEU A 509 -27.31 -2.97 2.31
CA LEU A 509 -27.15 -4.19 1.51
C LEU A 509 -27.84 -4.04 0.15
N TRP A 510 -27.45 -4.87 -0.80
CA TRP A 510 -28.16 -5.03 -2.07
C TRP A 510 -28.80 -6.42 -2.14
N LEU A 511 -30.09 -6.46 -2.47
CA LEU A 511 -30.85 -7.65 -2.79
C LEU A 511 -31.29 -7.54 -4.25
N GLY A 512 -30.48 -8.08 -5.17
CA GLY A 512 -30.67 -7.89 -6.61
C GLY A 512 -30.74 -6.40 -6.99
N LYS A 513 -31.91 -5.93 -7.45
CA LYS A 513 -32.17 -4.53 -7.83
C LYS A 513 -32.78 -3.69 -6.69
N ILE A 514 -32.78 -4.19 -5.46
CA ILE A 514 -33.37 -3.54 -4.27
C ILE A 514 -32.26 -3.20 -3.29
N VAL A 515 -32.30 -1.99 -2.74
CA VAL A 515 -31.43 -1.53 -1.65
C VAL A 515 -32.12 -1.82 -0.33
N VAL A 516 -31.45 -2.54 0.56
CA VAL A 516 -31.93 -2.82 1.92
C VAL A 516 -31.18 -1.92 2.88
N VAL A 517 -31.90 -1.11 3.64
CA VAL A 517 -31.36 -0.18 4.63
C VAL A 517 -31.74 -0.65 6.02
N CYS A 518 -30.75 -0.88 6.88
CA CYS A 518 -30.98 -1.04 8.31
C CYS A 518 -31.07 0.34 8.96
N ASN A 519 -32.30 0.78 9.21
CA ASN A 519 -32.61 2.08 9.80
C ASN A 519 -32.74 1.99 11.32
N TYR A 520 -32.20 2.98 12.03
CA TYR A 520 -32.37 3.13 13.47
C TYR A 520 -33.42 4.21 13.78
N ILE A 521 -34.49 3.83 14.47
CA ILE A 521 -35.57 4.73 14.82
C ILE A 521 -35.29 5.35 16.19
N GLU A 522 -34.86 6.61 16.21
CA GLU A 522 -34.54 7.34 17.45
C GLU A 522 -35.73 7.43 18.42
N SER A 523 -36.96 7.56 17.92
CA SER A 523 -38.17 7.75 18.75
C SER A 523 -38.58 6.50 19.53
N SER A 524 -38.35 5.32 18.97
CA SER A 524 -38.73 4.04 19.57
C SER A 524 -37.53 3.23 20.08
N ASN A 525 -36.30 3.71 19.84
CA ASN A 525 -35.06 2.99 20.10
C ASN A 525 -35.06 1.57 19.51
N SER A 526 -35.61 1.42 18.31
CA SER A 526 -35.76 0.15 17.61
C SER A 526 -35.10 0.20 16.23
N TYR A 527 -34.90 -0.97 15.63
CA TYR A 527 -34.27 -1.12 14.32
C TYR A 527 -35.29 -1.67 13.32
N GLU A 528 -35.26 -1.17 12.10
CA GLU A 528 -36.09 -1.67 11.00
C GLU A 528 -35.28 -1.85 9.71
N LEU A 529 -35.76 -2.72 8.83
CA LEU A 529 -35.28 -2.87 7.46
C LEU A 529 -36.23 -2.18 6.50
N LEU A 530 -35.69 -1.29 5.68
CA LEU A 530 -36.38 -0.60 4.60
C LEU A 530 -35.90 -1.11 3.25
N PHE A 531 -36.83 -1.45 2.37
CA PHE A 531 -36.53 -1.99 1.03
C PHE A 531 -36.89 -0.95 -0.04
N PHE A 532 -35.88 -0.35 -0.66
CA PHE A 532 -36.05 0.65 -1.71
C PHE A 532 -35.66 0.11 -3.09
N PRO A 533 -36.42 0.39 -4.16
CA PRO A 533 -36.03 0.00 -5.50
C PRO A 533 -34.88 0.88 -6.00
N ARG A 534 -33.99 0.31 -6.81
CA ARG A 534 -32.85 1.02 -7.43
C ARG A 534 -33.25 2.26 -8.25
N TYR A 535 -34.46 2.30 -8.79
CA TYR A 535 -34.88 3.34 -9.73
C TYR A 535 -35.48 4.59 -9.07
N HIS A 536 -35.98 4.53 -7.82
CA HIS A 536 -36.64 5.66 -7.17
C HIS A 536 -36.43 5.63 -5.66
N LEU A 537 -36.07 6.79 -5.09
CA LEU A 537 -35.87 6.97 -3.65
C LEU A 537 -36.86 7.99 -3.12
N ASP A 538 -37.92 7.49 -2.49
CA ASP A 538 -38.97 8.27 -1.82
C ASP A 538 -39.79 7.32 -0.93
N GLN A 539 -40.49 7.86 0.06
CA GLN A 539 -41.37 7.08 0.93
C GLN A 539 -42.50 6.38 0.13
N SER A 540 -42.95 6.99 -0.98
CA SER A 540 -43.95 6.38 -1.88
C SER A 540 -43.46 5.13 -2.61
N SER A 541 -42.15 5.02 -2.82
CA SER A 541 -41.51 3.89 -3.50
C SER A 541 -41.03 2.78 -2.57
N LEU A 542 -41.24 2.91 -1.25
CA LEU A 542 -40.86 1.89 -0.28
C LEU A 542 -41.62 0.59 -0.54
N LEU A 543 -40.89 -0.50 -0.82
CA LEU A 543 -41.47 -1.79 -1.17
C LEU A 543 -41.98 -2.56 0.05
N PHE A 544 -41.21 -2.52 1.13
CA PHE A 544 -41.52 -3.25 2.36
C PHE A 544 -40.80 -2.63 3.56
N ARG A 545 -41.37 -2.84 4.76
CA ARG A 545 -40.80 -2.46 6.05
C ARG A 545 -40.87 -3.62 7.02
N LYS A 546 -39.74 -3.97 7.63
CA LYS A 546 -39.68 -5.03 8.65
C LYS A 546 -39.07 -4.50 9.94
N LEU A 547 -39.82 -4.53 11.03
CA LEU A 547 -39.28 -4.25 12.37
C LEU A 547 -38.40 -5.43 12.83
N LEU A 548 -37.23 -5.13 13.37
CA LEU A 548 -36.28 -6.10 13.89
C LEU A 548 -36.48 -6.33 15.40
N VAL A 549 -36.06 -7.50 15.88
CA VAL A 549 -36.21 -7.91 17.29
C VAL A 549 -35.28 -7.13 18.22
N GLY A 550 -34.12 -6.69 17.72
CA GLY A 550 -33.14 -5.92 18.47
C GLY A 550 -32.08 -5.29 17.56
N LYS A 551 -30.99 -4.82 18.16
CA LYS A 551 -29.84 -4.29 17.41
C LYS A 551 -29.20 -5.43 16.59
N PRO A 552 -29.20 -5.36 15.25
CA PRO A 552 -28.52 -6.37 14.44
C PRO A 552 -27.01 -6.28 14.64
N MET A 553 -26.34 -7.42 14.55
CA MET A 553 -24.89 -7.55 14.65
C MET A 553 -24.25 -7.70 13.27
N VAL A 554 -24.76 -8.66 12.50
CA VAL A 554 -24.30 -8.99 11.15
C VAL A 554 -25.51 -9.23 10.27
N MET A 555 -25.43 -8.81 9.02
CA MET A 555 -26.37 -9.07 7.96
C MET A 555 -25.63 -9.46 6.68
N ASP A 556 -26.18 -10.42 5.93
CA ASP A 556 -25.64 -10.82 4.63
C ASP A 556 -26.78 -11.15 3.68
N VAL A 557 -26.50 -11.09 2.38
CA VAL A 557 -27.48 -11.40 1.33
C VAL A 557 -26.88 -12.39 0.34
N PHE A 558 -27.59 -13.49 0.12
CA PHE A 558 -27.30 -14.43 -0.94
C PHE A 558 -28.55 -14.67 -1.77
N GLU A 559 -28.52 -14.23 -3.03
CA GLU A 559 -29.66 -14.28 -3.95
C GLU A 559 -30.92 -13.64 -3.35
N ASP A 560 -31.93 -14.44 -2.98
CA ASP A 560 -33.20 -14.00 -2.39
C ASP A 560 -33.24 -14.16 -0.86
N TYR A 561 -32.15 -14.66 -0.26
CA TYR A 561 -32.05 -14.90 1.17
C TYR A 561 -31.30 -13.77 1.88
N LEU A 562 -31.87 -13.31 2.99
CA LEU A 562 -31.31 -12.28 3.88
C LEU A 562 -31.03 -12.91 5.25
N LEU A 563 -29.79 -12.82 5.70
CA LEU A 563 -29.37 -13.20 7.05
C LEU A 563 -29.33 -11.96 7.94
N VAL A 564 -29.84 -12.08 9.16
CA VAL A 564 -29.72 -11.06 10.21
C VAL A 564 -29.43 -11.75 11.54
N THR A 565 -28.44 -11.25 12.28
CA THR A 565 -28.06 -11.81 13.59
C THR A 565 -28.22 -10.83 14.74
N TYR A 566 -28.45 -11.35 15.94
CA TYR A 566 -28.69 -10.58 17.17
C TYR A 566 -27.90 -11.13 18.36
N ARG A 567 -27.73 -10.34 19.43
CA ARG A 567 -27.17 -10.82 20.71
C ARG A 567 -28.23 -11.54 21.54
N PRO A 568 -27.90 -12.64 22.25
CA PRO A 568 -26.56 -13.18 22.53
C PRO A 568 -25.87 -13.85 21.33
N PHE A 569 -26.59 -14.67 20.55
CA PHE A 569 -26.20 -15.10 19.21
C PHE A 569 -27.38 -15.81 18.50
N ASP A 570 -28.37 -15.03 18.06
CA ASP A 570 -29.54 -15.52 17.32
C ASP A 570 -29.39 -15.19 15.83
N ILE A 571 -29.77 -16.11 14.95
CA ILE A 571 -29.70 -15.99 13.49
C ILE A 571 -31.10 -16.12 12.91
N HIS A 572 -31.53 -15.11 12.17
CA HIS A 572 -32.79 -15.10 11.45
C HIS A 572 -32.50 -15.06 9.95
N ILE A 573 -33.04 -16.03 9.21
CA ILE A 573 -32.93 -16.12 7.75
C ILE A 573 -34.30 -15.82 7.15
N PHE A 574 -34.37 -14.78 6.33
CA PHE A 574 -35.56 -14.38 5.59
C PHE A 574 -35.39 -14.69 4.11
N GLN A 575 -36.47 -15.03 3.43
CA GLN A 575 -36.55 -15.12 1.97
C GLN A 575 -37.43 -13.98 1.46
N ALA A 576 -36.90 -13.19 0.52
CA ALA A 576 -37.60 -12.08 -0.11
C ALA A 576 -38.05 -12.49 -1.52
N LYS A 577 -39.36 -12.58 -1.73
CA LYS A 577 -39.96 -12.84 -3.05
C LYS A 577 -40.54 -11.55 -3.61
N VAL A 578 -40.12 -11.20 -4.82
CA VAL A 578 -40.60 -10.00 -5.52
C VAL A 578 -41.64 -10.41 -6.55
N PHE A 579 -42.84 -9.82 -6.45
CA PHE A 579 -43.93 -10.02 -7.42
C PHE A 579 -44.07 -8.76 -8.29
N GLY A 580 -44.06 -8.95 -9.61
CA GLY A 580 -44.10 -7.86 -10.60
C GLY A 580 -42.71 -7.38 -11.03
N GLU A 581 -42.65 -6.69 -12.18
CA GLU A 581 -41.39 -6.19 -12.71
C GLU A 581 -40.88 -5.00 -11.88
N LEU A 582 -39.57 -4.89 -11.68
CA LEU A 582 -38.93 -3.75 -10.99
C LEU A 582 -38.70 -2.61 -11.97
N SER A 583 -39.78 -1.93 -12.36
CA SER A 583 -39.78 -0.80 -13.30
C SER A 583 -40.60 0.37 -12.75
N PRO A 584 -40.35 1.63 -13.18
CA PRO A 584 -41.16 2.77 -12.74
C PRO A 584 -42.62 2.70 -13.22
N SER A 585 -42.93 1.87 -14.21
CA SER A 585 -44.29 1.67 -14.75
C SER A 585 -45.12 0.60 -14.03
N SER A 586 -44.50 -0.22 -13.18
CA SER A 586 -45.14 -1.30 -12.44
C SER A 586 -45.10 -1.01 -10.94
N THR A 587 -46.04 -1.58 -10.19
CA THR A 587 -46.09 -1.53 -8.71
C THR A 587 -45.63 -2.87 -8.15
N PRO A 588 -44.32 -3.13 -8.03
CA PRO A 588 -43.81 -4.37 -7.48
C PRO A 588 -44.19 -4.51 -6.00
N VAL A 589 -44.53 -5.72 -5.57
CA VAL A 589 -44.81 -6.05 -4.17
C VAL A 589 -43.76 -7.03 -3.67
N LEU A 590 -43.09 -6.69 -2.57
CA LEU A 590 -42.12 -7.57 -1.93
C LEU A 590 -42.78 -8.30 -0.75
N GLN A 591 -42.71 -9.63 -0.75
CA GLN A 591 -43.11 -10.47 0.37
C GLN A 591 -41.88 -11.05 1.06
N LEU A 592 -41.76 -10.85 2.37
CA LEU A 592 -40.68 -11.38 3.19
C LEU A 592 -41.20 -12.52 4.08
N SER A 593 -40.69 -13.74 3.89
CA SER A 593 -41.02 -14.90 4.72
C SER A 593 -39.82 -15.33 5.57
N THR A 594 -40.03 -15.62 6.85
CA THR A 594 -38.99 -16.23 7.71
C THR A 594 -38.80 -17.69 7.33
N VAL A 595 -37.56 -18.10 7.07
CA VAL A 595 -37.21 -19.47 6.67
C VAL A 595 -36.61 -20.26 7.84
N ARG A 596 -35.69 -19.66 8.59
CA ARG A 596 -35.07 -20.26 9.77
C ARG A 596 -34.82 -19.23 10.87
N GLU A 597 -34.94 -19.70 12.10
CA GLU A 597 -34.52 -19.00 13.31
C GLU A 597 -33.67 -19.98 14.12
N LEU A 598 -32.40 -19.65 14.34
CA LEU A 598 -31.43 -20.47 15.07
C LEU A 598 -30.89 -19.66 16.24
N SER A 599 -30.75 -20.30 17.40
CA SER A 599 -30.08 -19.68 18.56
C SER A 599 -28.87 -20.54 18.91
N ILE A 600 -27.67 -19.98 18.78
CA ILE A 600 -26.43 -20.72 19.00
C ILE A 600 -25.90 -20.41 20.39
N MET A 601 -25.95 -21.40 21.26
CA MET A 601 -25.40 -21.32 22.61
C MET A 601 -23.89 -21.56 22.55
N THR A 602 -23.10 -20.49 22.49
CA THR A 602 -21.62 -20.56 22.48
C THR A 602 -21.00 -19.64 23.52
N ALA A 603 -19.88 -20.08 24.11
CA ALA A 603 -19.05 -19.24 24.99
C ALA A 603 -18.05 -18.36 24.22
N LYS A 604 -17.99 -18.53 22.89
CA LYS A 604 -17.08 -17.80 22.01
C LYS A 604 -17.47 -16.32 21.86
N SER A 605 -16.51 -15.52 21.39
CA SER A 605 -16.70 -14.10 21.09
C SER A 605 -17.76 -13.88 20.00
N HIS A 606 -18.39 -12.71 19.96
CA HIS A 606 -19.49 -12.45 19.02
C HIS A 606 -19.04 -12.43 17.54
N PRO A 607 -19.91 -12.80 16.58
CA PRO A 607 -19.59 -12.69 15.15
C PRO A 607 -19.39 -11.24 14.72
N ALA A 608 -18.28 -10.96 14.03
CA ALA A 608 -17.97 -9.68 13.40
C ALA A 608 -18.46 -9.65 11.95
N ALA A 609 -18.37 -10.78 11.24
CA ALA A 609 -18.90 -10.95 9.89
C ALA A 609 -19.37 -12.39 9.66
N MET A 610 -20.32 -12.56 8.75
CA MET A 610 -20.89 -13.85 8.38
C MET A 610 -21.25 -13.82 6.92
N ARG A 611 -21.02 -14.93 6.20
CA ARG A 611 -21.46 -15.05 4.81
C ARG A 611 -21.96 -16.44 4.46
N PHE A 612 -23.01 -16.49 3.64
CA PHE A 612 -23.52 -17.73 3.10
C PHE A 612 -22.48 -18.42 2.20
N ILE A 613 -22.45 -19.76 2.26
CA ILE A 613 -21.71 -20.60 1.34
C ILE A 613 -22.71 -21.31 0.43
N PRO A 614 -22.68 -21.10 -0.90
CA PRO A 614 -23.50 -21.86 -1.82
C PRO A 614 -23.11 -23.34 -1.86
N ASP A 615 -24.12 -24.20 -1.94
CA ASP A 615 -23.92 -25.65 -2.05
C ASP A 615 -23.40 -26.02 -3.46
N ILE A 616 -22.15 -26.45 -3.56
CA ILE A 616 -21.53 -26.92 -4.81
C ILE A 616 -22.01 -28.35 -5.09
N THR A 617 -22.99 -28.54 -5.99
CA THR A 617 -23.27 -29.88 -6.52
C THR A 617 -22.37 -30.17 -7.72
N PRO A 618 -21.64 -31.30 -7.76
CA PRO A 618 -20.83 -31.66 -8.92
C PRO A 618 -21.72 -31.80 -10.18
N LYS A 619 -21.31 -31.11 -11.26
CA LYS A 619 -22.02 -31.03 -12.55
C LYS A 619 -22.35 -32.41 -13.17
N GLU A 620 -21.72 -33.50 -12.70
CA GLU A 620 -21.90 -34.86 -13.23
C GLU A 620 -23.28 -35.48 -12.92
N GLU A 621 -23.91 -35.17 -11.79
CA GLU A 621 -25.22 -35.78 -11.45
C GLU A 621 -26.39 -35.22 -12.27
N ILE A 622 -26.24 -34.02 -12.84
CA ILE A 622 -27.27 -33.35 -13.64
C ILE A 622 -27.39 -34.01 -15.03
N SER A 623 -26.31 -34.60 -15.54
CA SER A 623 -26.28 -35.24 -16.87
C SER A 623 -27.02 -36.58 -16.93
N LYS A 624 -27.29 -37.25 -15.79
CA LYS A 624 -27.94 -38.57 -15.75
C LYS A 624 -29.45 -38.53 -15.54
N LYS A 625 -30.04 -37.38 -15.17
CA LYS A 625 -31.50 -37.22 -15.10
C LYS A 625 -31.98 -36.39 -16.28
N GLY A 626 -32.11 -37.07 -17.43
CA GLY A 626 -32.67 -36.50 -18.64
C GLY A 626 -34.10 -35.98 -18.45
N SER A 627 -34.37 -34.87 -19.14
CA SER A 627 -35.66 -34.30 -19.49
C SER A 627 -36.61 -33.89 -18.35
N PHE A 628 -36.47 -32.65 -17.86
CA PHE A 628 -37.61 -31.78 -17.60
C PHE A 628 -37.30 -30.34 -18.05
N GLN A 629 -38.35 -29.68 -18.51
CA GLN A 629 -38.35 -28.42 -19.24
C GLN A 629 -37.86 -27.22 -18.39
N SER A 630 -37.46 -26.19 -19.12
CA SER A 630 -37.10 -24.83 -18.72
C SER A 630 -37.79 -24.25 -17.47
N SER A 631 -37.00 -23.45 -16.75
CA SER A 631 -37.39 -22.32 -15.86
C SER A 631 -37.85 -22.59 -14.43
N ASP A 632 -37.15 -23.45 -13.69
CA ASP A 632 -37.04 -23.33 -12.22
C ASP A 632 -35.76 -24.06 -11.78
N PHE A 633 -34.63 -23.33 -11.73
CA PHE A 633 -33.53 -23.78 -10.88
C PHE A 633 -34.09 -23.79 -9.45
N LEU A 634 -34.39 -24.98 -8.91
CA LEU A 634 -34.84 -25.12 -7.53
C LEU A 634 -33.73 -24.57 -6.61
N LEU A 635 -33.86 -23.30 -6.24
CA LEU A 635 -33.04 -22.59 -5.26
C LEU A 635 -33.04 -23.42 -3.98
N ARG A 636 -31.97 -24.20 -3.79
CA ARG A 636 -31.78 -24.95 -2.55
C ARG A 636 -31.49 -23.94 -1.45
N GLN A 637 -32.20 -24.07 -0.34
CA GLN A 637 -31.97 -23.23 0.83
C GLN A 637 -30.49 -23.29 1.24
N PRO A 638 -29.84 -22.14 1.54
CA PRO A 638 -28.46 -22.16 2.02
C PRO A 638 -28.36 -22.97 3.31
N SER A 639 -27.49 -23.98 3.30
CA SER A 639 -27.27 -24.92 4.40
C SER A 639 -26.06 -24.56 5.26
N ARG A 640 -25.15 -23.70 4.79
CA ARG A 640 -23.88 -23.38 5.47
C ARG A 640 -23.53 -21.89 5.43
N CYS A 641 -22.76 -21.45 6.43
CA CYS A 641 -22.30 -20.08 6.58
C CYS A 641 -20.87 -20.05 7.15
N LEU A 642 -20.00 -19.17 6.64
CA LEU A 642 -18.74 -18.82 7.31
C LEU A 642 -19.02 -17.76 8.38
N ILE A 643 -18.29 -17.84 9.48
CA ILE A 643 -18.33 -16.90 10.60
C ILE A 643 -16.92 -16.41 10.86
N LEU A 644 -16.72 -15.09 10.80
CA LEU A 644 -15.55 -14.44 11.37
C LEU A 644 -15.95 -13.81 12.71
N ARG A 645 -15.31 -14.26 13.78
CA ARG A 645 -15.55 -13.76 15.15
C ARG A 645 -14.70 -12.53 15.46
N SER A 646 -15.08 -11.78 16.49
CA SER A 646 -14.41 -10.51 16.84
C SER A 646 -12.98 -10.68 17.38
N ASN A 647 -12.56 -11.89 17.73
CA ASN A 647 -11.19 -12.24 18.09
C ASN A 647 -10.35 -12.76 16.90
N GLY A 648 -10.91 -12.76 15.68
CA GLY A 648 -10.23 -13.24 14.47
C GLY A 648 -10.32 -14.75 14.24
N GLU A 649 -11.13 -15.50 15.00
CA GLU A 649 -11.42 -16.91 14.70
C GLU A 649 -12.39 -17.01 13.50
N LEU A 650 -11.98 -17.76 12.47
CA LEU A 650 -12.80 -18.12 11.32
C LEU A 650 -13.36 -19.54 11.51
N SER A 651 -14.67 -19.69 11.42
CA SER A 651 -15.35 -20.97 11.58
C SER A 651 -16.44 -21.21 10.53
N LEU A 652 -16.72 -22.48 10.25
CA LEU A 652 -17.79 -22.95 9.39
C LEU A 652 -18.99 -23.35 10.25
N LEU A 653 -20.15 -22.75 10.02
CA LEU A 653 -21.41 -23.09 10.66
C LEU A 653 -22.31 -23.86 9.69
N ASP A 654 -22.77 -25.02 10.16
CA ASP A 654 -23.88 -25.73 9.56
C ASP A 654 -25.22 -25.14 10.05
N LEU A 655 -26.06 -24.65 9.13
CA LEU A 655 -27.35 -24.03 9.44
C LEU A 655 -28.47 -25.08 9.62
N ASP A 656 -28.24 -26.34 9.24
CA ASP A 656 -29.19 -27.44 9.46
C ASP A 656 -29.06 -27.94 10.92
N ASP A 657 -27.82 -28.20 11.35
CA ASP A 657 -27.53 -28.79 12.67
C ASP A 657 -27.08 -27.78 13.74
N GLY A 658 -26.74 -26.55 13.35
CA GLY A 658 -26.21 -25.52 14.26
C GLY A 658 -24.77 -25.79 14.74
N HIS A 659 -24.07 -26.75 14.13
CA HIS A 659 -22.72 -27.15 14.52
C HIS A 659 -21.67 -26.22 13.90
N GLU A 660 -20.78 -25.70 14.74
CA GLU A 660 -19.68 -24.82 14.33
C GLU A 660 -18.34 -25.56 14.35
N ARG A 661 -17.55 -25.42 13.28
CA ARG A 661 -16.20 -26.02 13.13
C ARG A 661 -15.17 -24.90 12.92
N GLY A 662 -14.12 -24.85 13.74
CA GLY A 662 -13.02 -23.88 13.57
C GLY A 662 -12.17 -24.20 12.33
N LEU A 663 -11.76 -23.17 11.59
CA LEU A 663 -10.95 -23.27 10.37
C LEU A 663 -9.57 -22.64 10.56
N ALA A 664 -9.52 -21.37 10.94
CA ALA A 664 -8.30 -20.59 11.07
C ALA A 664 -8.43 -19.54 12.18
N ASP A 665 -7.30 -19.18 12.78
CA ASP A 665 -7.20 -18.16 13.81
C ASP A 665 -6.48 -16.92 13.28
N PHE A 666 -6.71 -15.76 13.91
CA PHE A 666 -6.10 -14.47 13.57
C PHE A 666 -6.38 -13.99 12.14
N VAL A 667 -7.58 -14.28 11.64
CA VAL A 667 -8.11 -13.80 10.37
C VAL A 667 -8.67 -12.40 10.55
N GLU A 668 -8.32 -11.49 9.64
CA GLU A 668 -8.87 -10.13 9.59
C GLU A 668 -10.01 -10.03 8.56
N LEU A 669 -9.86 -10.65 7.39
CA LEU A 669 -10.79 -10.58 6.27
C LEU A 669 -10.99 -11.94 5.61
N PHE A 670 -12.16 -12.14 5.00
CA PHE A 670 -12.40 -13.30 4.13
C PHE A 670 -13.34 -12.95 2.96
N TRP A 671 -13.23 -13.71 1.87
CA TRP A 671 -14.03 -13.58 0.66
C TRP A 671 -14.56 -14.93 0.21
N VAL A 672 -15.87 -15.04 0.02
CA VAL A 672 -16.51 -16.24 -0.52
C VAL A 672 -16.63 -16.09 -2.04
N THR A 673 -16.11 -17.07 -2.78
CA THR A 673 -16.03 -17.05 -4.25
C THR A 673 -16.91 -18.09 -4.93
N CYS A 674 -17.30 -19.13 -4.20
CA CYS A 674 -18.18 -20.18 -4.73
C CYS A 674 -19.57 -19.64 -5.11
N GLY A 675 -20.20 -20.25 -6.12
CA GLY A 675 -21.60 -20.04 -6.52
C GLY A 675 -21.97 -18.73 -7.22
N GLN A 676 -21.00 -17.90 -7.60
CA GLN A 676 -21.26 -16.75 -8.47
C GLN A 676 -21.38 -17.21 -9.93
N SER A 677 -22.39 -18.02 -10.27
CA SER A 677 -22.57 -18.52 -11.64
C SER A 677 -23.43 -17.58 -12.48
N ASP A 678 -22.85 -16.47 -12.93
CA ASP A 678 -23.32 -15.84 -14.16
C ASP A 678 -22.13 -15.80 -15.13
N GLU A 679 -22.26 -16.60 -16.19
CA GLU A 679 -21.37 -16.75 -17.35
C GLU A 679 -20.18 -17.73 -17.24
N LYS A 680 -19.83 -18.29 -18.40
CA LYS A 680 -18.80 -19.33 -18.66
C LYS A 680 -17.35 -18.87 -18.40
N THR A 681 -17.15 -17.77 -17.68
CA THR A 681 -15.92 -16.96 -17.63
C THR A 681 -15.30 -16.86 -16.23
N ASN A 682 -15.90 -17.46 -15.20
CA ASN A 682 -15.35 -17.39 -13.85
C ASN A 682 -14.20 -18.38 -13.66
N LEU A 683 -12.97 -17.83 -13.61
CA LEU A 683 -11.72 -18.57 -13.37
C LEU A 683 -11.65 -19.21 -11.98
N ILE A 684 -12.51 -18.79 -11.05
CA ILE A 684 -12.42 -19.09 -9.61
C ILE A 684 -13.50 -20.12 -9.20
N GLU A 685 -14.06 -20.90 -10.13
CA GLU A 685 -15.03 -21.98 -9.78
C GLU A 685 -14.41 -23.00 -8.79
N GLU A 686 -13.09 -23.13 -8.77
CA GLU A 686 -12.36 -24.07 -7.91
C GLU A 686 -11.91 -23.50 -6.55
N VAL A 687 -12.12 -22.21 -6.25
CA VAL A 687 -11.83 -21.67 -4.91
C VAL A 687 -13.13 -21.51 -4.14
N SER A 688 -13.16 -22.03 -2.92
CA SER A 688 -14.31 -21.92 -2.04
C SER A 688 -14.37 -20.55 -1.38
N TRP A 689 -13.25 -20.15 -0.76
CA TRP A 689 -13.04 -18.82 -0.18
C TRP A 689 -11.56 -18.49 -0.05
N LEU A 690 -11.26 -17.22 0.20
CA LEU A 690 -9.95 -16.73 0.60
C LEU A 690 -10.05 -16.08 1.98
N ASP A 691 -9.01 -16.17 2.79
CA ASP A 691 -8.87 -15.40 4.02
C ASP A 691 -7.53 -14.68 4.08
N TYR A 692 -7.51 -13.57 4.82
CA TYR A 692 -6.35 -12.75 5.04
C TYR A 692 -6.23 -12.45 6.52
N GLY A 693 -5.06 -12.70 7.09
CA GLY A 693 -4.79 -12.54 8.51
C GLY A 693 -3.30 -12.40 8.80
N CYS A 694 -2.89 -12.78 10.02
CA CYS A 694 -1.49 -12.72 10.42
C CYS A 694 -0.58 -13.66 9.60
N ARG A 695 -1.14 -14.70 8.97
CA ARG A 695 -0.45 -15.67 8.11
C ARG A 695 -0.38 -15.24 6.63
N GLY A 696 -0.71 -13.97 6.34
CA GLY A 696 -0.87 -13.50 4.95
C GLY A 696 -2.19 -13.94 4.35
N MET A 697 -2.26 -13.98 3.02
CA MET A 697 -3.43 -14.47 2.28
C MET A 697 -3.37 -15.99 2.13
N GLN A 698 -4.49 -16.66 2.36
CA GLN A 698 -4.63 -18.10 2.20
C GLN A 698 -5.83 -18.41 1.28
N VAL A 699 -5.68 -19.44 0.44
CA VAL A 699 -6.70 -19.86 -0.54
C VAL A 699 -7.23 -21.23 -0.15
N TRP A 700 -8.55 -21.37 -0.12
CA TRP A 700 -9.20 -22.62 0.27
C TRP A 700 -9.82 -23.31 -0.94
N TYR A 701 -9.31 -24.50 -1.22
CA TYR A 701 -9.76 -25.35 -2.32
C TYR A 701 -10.74 -26.40 -1.80
N PRO A 702 -11.90 -26.63 -2.44
CA PRO A 702 -12.79 -27.72 -2.10
C PRO A 702 -12.10 -29.06 -2.39
N SER A 703 -12.26 -30.05 -1.50
CA SER A 703 -11.79 -31.41 -1.78
C SER A 703 -12.87 -32.22 -2.52
N PRO A 704 -12.49 -33.06 -3.50
CA PRO A 704 -13.42 -34.01 -4.11
C PRO A 704 -13.65 -35.17 -3.13
N GLY A 705 -14.51 -34.96 -2.14
CA GLY A 705 -14.87 -35.93 -1.10
C GLY A 705 -16.34 -35.86 -0.69
N ALA A 706 -16.79 -36.77 0.17
CA ALA A 706 -18.18 -36.79 0.67
C ALA A 706 -18.54 -35.56 1.53
N ASP A 707 -17.53 -34.91 2.12
CA ASP A 707 -17.63 -33.57 2.71
C ASP A 707 -16.45 -32.76 2.17
N PRO A 708 -16.66 -31.82 1.22
CA PRO A 708 -15.59 -31.06 0.56
C PRO A 708 -14.85 -30.09 1.49
N PHE A 709 -15.25 -30.00 2.77
CA PHE A 709 -14.74 -29.05 3.75
C PHE A 709 -14.09 -29.72 4.99
N LYS A 710 -13.43 -30.87 4.84
CA LYS A 710 -12.74 -31.58 5.94
C LYS A 710 -11.34 -31.03 6.26
N GLN A 711 -11.02 -30.97 7.56
CA GLN A 711 -9.83 -30.30 8.10
C GLN A 711 -8.47 -30.83 7.62
N GLU A 712 -8.36 -32.15 7.40
CA GLU A 712 -7.10 -32.83 7.04
C GLU A 712 -6.58 -32.45 5.64
N ASP A 713 -7.43 -31.86 4.79
CA ASP A 713 -7.08 -31.46 3.42
C ASP A 713 -6.52 -30.02 3.33
N PHE A 714 -6.46 -29.27 4.44
CA PHE A 714 -6.16 -27.82 4.46
C PHE A 714 -4.73 -27.45 4.88
N LEU A 715 -3.82 -28.42 5.00
CA LEU A 715 -2.44 -28.21 5.45
C LEU A 715 -1.50 -27.67 4.34
N GLN A 716 -2.02 -26.83 3.44
CA GLN A 716 -1.20 -26.13 2.45
C GLN A 716 -1.13 -24.65 2.80
N LEU A 717 0.00 -24.26 3.39
CA LEU A 717 0.42 -22.86 3.37
C LEU A 717 0.84 -22.55 1.94
N ASP A 718 0.21 -21.55 1.33
CA ASP A 718 0.67 -20.95 0.08
C ASP A 718 1.56 -19.73 0.43
N PRO A 719 2.87 -19.90 0.75
CA PRO A 719 3.76 -18.78 1.07
C PRO A 719 3.90 -17.77 -0.09
N GLU A 720 3.49 -18.18 -1.29
CA GLU A 720 3.51 -17.39 -2.54
C GLU A 720 2.45 -16.28 -2.57
N LEU A 721 1.45 -16.36 -1.70
CA LEU A 721 0.39 -15.36 -1.55
C LEU A 721 0.64 -14.38 -0.40
N GLU A 722 1.82 -14.40 0.24
CA GLU A 722 2.18 -13.35 1.18
C GLU A 722 2.29 -12.04 0.40
N PHE A 723 1.28 -11.18 0.53
CA PHE A 723 1.34 -9.81 0.04
C PHE A 723 2.58 -9.14 0.64
N ASP A 724 3.21 -8.25 -0.13
CA ASP A 724 4.15 -7.31 0.48
C ASP A 724 3.44 -6.66 1.66
N ARG A 725 4.13 -6.55 2.80
CA ARG A 725 3.55 -6.05 4.06
C ARG A 725 3.10 -4.58 3.94
N GLU A 726 3.22 -3.95 2.79
CA GLU A 726 2.66 -2.63 2.44
C GLU A 726 1.34 -2.68 1.66
N VAL A 727 0.95 -3.84 1.15
CA VAL A 727 -0.18 -4.01 0.22
C VAL A 727 -1.34 -4.63 0.97
N TYR A 728 -2.32 -3.81 1.33
CA TYR A 728 -3.49 -4.31 2.03
C TYR A 728 -4.52 -4.84 1.03
N PRO A 729 -4.97 -6.11 1.12
CA PRO A 729 -5.97 -6.65 0.22
C PRO A 729 -7.33 -5.98 0.43
N SER A 730 -7.79 -5.23 -0.56
CA SER A 730 -9.11 -4.57 -0.52
C SER A 730 -10.21 -5.52 -0.98
N GLY A 731 -9.93 -6.38 -1.96
CA GLY A 731 -10.80 -7.48 -2.33
C GLY A 731 -10.47 -8.12 -3.66
N LEU A 732 -11.38 -8.94 -4.17
CA LEU A 732 -11.14 -9.82 -5.31
C LEU A 732 -11.88 -9.33 -6.56
N LEU A 733 -11.30 -9.47 -7.75
CA LEU A 733 -12.02 -9.47 -9.02
C LEU A 733 -12.16 -10.91 -9.53
N PRO A 734 -13.33 -11.56 -9.33
CA PRO A 734 -13.53 -12.97 -9.67
C PRO A 734 -13.30 -13.25 -11.16
N ASN A 735 -13.79 -12.36 -12.02
CA ASN A 735 -13.67 -12.50 -13.46
C ASN A 735 -12.21 -12.46 -13.92
N ALA A 736 -11.32 -11.76 -13.20
CA ALA A 736 -9.92 -11.62 -13.56
C ALA A 736 -8.99 -12.61 -12.84
N GLY A 737 -9.42 -13.25 -11.75
CA GLY A 737 -8.51 -14.07 -10.91
C GLY A 737 -7.49 -13.24 -10.13
N VAL A 738 -7.81 -11.96 -9.88
CA VAL A 738 -6.89 -10.96 -9.33
C VAL A 738 -7.39 -10.49 -7.98
N ILE A 739 -6.51 -10.47 -6.99
CA ILE A 739 -6.70 -9.75 -5.74
C ILE A 739 -6.20 -8.33 -5.95
N VAL A 740 -7.07 -7.37 -5.63
CA VAL A 740 -6.72 -5.95 -5.62
C VAL A 740 -6.30 -5.58 -4.21
N GLY A 741 -5.01 -5.30 -4.10
CA GLY A 741 -4.41 -4.66 -2.95
C GLY A 741 -4.35 -3.14 -3.10
N VAL A 742 -4.10 -2.44 -2.00
CA VAL A 742 -3.88 -1.00 -1.99
C VAL A 742 -2.66 -0.71 -1.14
N SER A 743 -1.74 0.05 -1.69
CA SER A 743 -0.52 0.50 -1.00
C SER A 743 -0.44 2.03 -0.98
N GLN A 744 0.41 2.55 -0.10
CA GLN A 744 0.69 3.98 -0.04
C GLN A 744 1.83 4.34 -0.99
N ARG A 745 1.60 5.31 -1.88
CA ARG A 745 2.65 6.02 -2.60
C ARG A 745 2.80 7.45 -2.08
N THR A 746 4.02 7.95 -2.00
CA THR A 746 4.28 9.37 -1.70
C THR A 746 4.80 10.09 -2.93
N SER A 747 4.18 11.24 -3.22
CA SER A 747 4.55 12.10 -4.35
C SER A 747 4.99 13.46 -3.82
N PHE A 748 6.18 13.91 -4.21
CA PHE A 748 6.75 15.18 -3.75
C PHE A 748 6.54 16.26 -4.82
N SER A 749 6.06 17.43 -4.40
CA SER A 749 5.99 18.64 -5.24
C SER A 749 6.88 19.72 -4.65
N SER A 750 7.54 20.50 -5.51
CA SER A 750 8.38 21.63 -5.08
C SER A 750 7.58 22.79 -4.46
N CYS A 751 6.27 22.84 -4.69
CA CYS A 751 5.40 23.93 -4.24
C CYS A 751 4.72 23.68 -2.88
N THR A 752 4.92 22.52 -2.27
CA THR A 752 4.24 22.10 -1.04
C THR A 752 5.24 21.64 0.02
N GLU A 753 5.02 21.99 1.28
CA GLU A 753 5.91 21.61 2.39
C GLU A 753 5.93 20.09 2.63
N PHE A 754 4.76 19.45 2.55
CA PHE A 754 4.58 18.02 2.81
C PHE A 754 4.33 17.22 1.53
N PRO A 755 4.63 15.91 1.50
CA PRO A 755 4.32 15.05 0.36
C PRO A 755 2.82 14.78 0.25
N TYR A 756 2.38 14.49 -0.97
CA TYR A 756 1.05 13.98 -1.23
C TYR A 756 1.03 12.47 -0.98
N PHE A 757 0.07 12.02 -0.18
CA PHE A 757 -0.20 10.60 0.04
C PHE A 757 -1.21 10.14 -1.01
N GLU A 758 -0.80 9.22 -1.87
CA GLU A 758 -1.61 8.68 -2.95
C GLU A 758 -1.85 7.19 -2.70
N PRO A 759 -3.12 6.75 -2.55
CA PRO A 759 -3.43 5.33 -2.54
C PRO A 759 -3.20 4.76 -3.95
N LEU A 760 -2.40 3.71 -4.08
CA LEU A 760 -2.12 3.04 -5.34
C LEU A 760 -2.76 1.65 -5.32
N PRO A 761 -3.69 1.33 -6.24
CA PRO A 761 -4.21 -0.01 -6.35
C PRO A 761 -3.16 -0.91 -7.03
N GLN A 762 -2.95 -2.10 -6.47
CA GLN A 762 -2.04 -3.10 -7.00
C GLN A 762 -2.80 -4.39 -7.29
N ALA A 763 -2.51 -5.02 -8.41
CA ALA A 763 -3.07 -6.29 -8.81
C ALA A 763 -2.09 -7.41 -8.46
N GLN A 764 -2.53 -8.40 -7.68
CA GLN A 764 -1.82 -9.66 -7.49
C GLN A 764 -2.69 -10.80 -8.01
N THR A 765 -2.14 -11.63 -8.88
CA THR A 765 -2.87 -12.73 -9.52
C THR A 765 -2.82 -13.96 -8.61
N ILE A 766 -3.93 -14.69 -8.48
CA ILE A 766 -3.97 -15.99 -7.74
C ILE A 766 -3.72 -17.18 -8.69
N LEU A 767 -3.69 -16.90 -10.00
CA LEU A 767 -3.60 -17.89 -11.06
C LEU A 767 -2.46 -18.89 -10.88
N HIS A 768 -1.27 -18.44 -10.46
CA HIS A 768 -0.12 -19.31 -10.26
C HIS A 768 -0.36 -20.34 -9.14
N CYS A 769 -0.95 -19.95 -8.01
CA CYS A 769 -1.30 -20.87 -6.93
C CYS A 769 -2.35 -21.89 -7.37
N LEU A 770 -3.38 -21.44 -8.10
CA LEU A 770 -4.42 -22.32 -8.66
C LEU A 770 -3.82 -23.37 -9.60
N LEU A 771 -2.98 -22.94 -10.54
CA LEU A 771 -2.30 -23.85 -11.47
C LEU A 771 -1.40 -24.83 -10.74
N ARG A 772 -0.62 -24.36 -9.75
CA ARG A 772 0.24 -25.21 -8.93
C ARG A 772 -0.56 -26.28 -8.20
N HIS A 773 -1.66 -25.89 -7.56
CA HIS A 773 -2.56 -26.78 -6.83
C HIS A 773 -3.16 -27.87 -7.74
N LEU A 774 -3.65 -27.47 -8.92
CA LEU A 774 -4.18 -28.40 -9.92
C LEU A 774 -3.11 -29.38 -10.43
N LEU A 775 -1.88 -28.89 -10.68
CA LEU A 775 -0.76 -29.71 -11.12
C LEU A 775 -0.28 -30.70 -10.04
N GLN A 776 -0.35 -30.32 -8.76
CA GLN A 776 -0.07 -31.22 -7.63
C GLN A 776 -1.11 -32.32 -7.49
N ARG A 777 -2.38 -32.04 -7.83
CA ARG A 777 -3.50 -33.01 -7.81
C ARG A 777 -3.65 -33.82 -9.11
N ASP A 778 -2.68 -33.77 -10.01
CA ASP A 778 -2.68 -34.48 -11.30
C ASP A 778 -3.84 -34.09 -12.26
N LYS A 779 -4.40 -32.89 -12.11
CA LYS A 779 -5.52 -32.37 -12.93
C LYS A 779 -5.03 -31.47 -14.07
N PHE A 780 -4.27 -32.04 -15.00
CA PHE A 780 -3.65 -31.27 -16.09
C PHE A 780 -4.67 -30.59 -17.03
N GLU A 781 -5.78 -31.26 -17.36
CA GLU A 781 -6.79 -30.71 -18.28
C GLU A 781 -7.53 -29.50 -17.70
N GLU A 782 -7.85 -29.55 -16.40
CA GLU A 782 -8.45 -28.41 -15.68
C GLU A 782 -7.47 -27.24 -15.62
N ALA A 783 -6.18 -27.50 -15.32
CA ALA A 783 -5.13 -26.49 -15.29
C ALA A 783 -4.92 -25.82 -16.66
N LEU A 784 -4.87 -26.62 -17.74
CA LEU A 784 -4.72 -26.11 -19.09
C LEU A 784 -5.91 -25.24 -19.50
N ARG A 785 -7.14 -25.69 -19.21
CA ARG A 785 -8.36 -24.92 -19.47
C ARG A 785 -8.34 -23.58 -18.75
N LEU A 786 -7.94 -23.56 -17.48
CA LEU A 786 -7.88 -22.36 -16.66
C LEU A 786 -6.78 -21.40 -17.13
N ALA A 787 -5.63 -21.91 -17.57
CA ALA A 787 -4.57 -21.12 -18.19
C ALA A 787 -5.02 -20.53 -19.55
N CYS A 788 -5.71 -21.30 -20.40
CA CYS A 788 -6.25 -20.80 -21.68
C CYS A 788 -7.26 -19.66 -21.49
N LEU A 789 -8.15 -19.76 -20.49
CA LEU A 789 -9.09 -18.68 -20.15
C LEU A 789 -8.41 -17.41 -19.60
N SER A 790 -7.15 -17.54 -19.17
CA SER A 790 -6.36 -16.44 -18.61
C SER A 790 -5.33 -15.87 -19.58
N ALA A 791 -5.12 -16.51 -20.75
CA ALA A 791 -4.09 -16.11 -21.71
C ALA A 791 -4.34 -14.72 -22.33
N GLU A 792 -5.61 -14.31 -22.46
CA GLU A 792 -5.99 -12.99 -22.97
C GLU A 792 -5.85 -11.87 -21.93
N LYS A 793 -5.48 -12.20 -20.68
CA LYS A 793 -5.48 -11.25 -19.56
C LYS A 793 -4.12 -10.58 -19.35
N PRO A 794 -4.11 -9.35 -18.81
CA PRO A 794 -2.89 -8.66 -18.43
C PRO A 794 -2.12 -9.49 -17.39
N HIS A 795 -0.79 -9.39 -17.43
CA HIS A 795 0.12 -10.06 -16.50
C HIS A 795 0.14 -11.61 -16.56
N PHE A 796 -0.47 -12.25 -17.57
CA PHE A 796 -0.42 -13.71 -17.72
C PHE A 796 1.01 -14.25 -17.79
N SER A 797 1.90 -13.60 -18.57
CA SER A 797 3.32 -13.96 -18.65
C SER A 797 4.00 -13.95 -17.28
N HIS A 798 3.71 -12.95 -16.46
CA HIS A 798 4.24 -12.84 -15.10
C HIS A 798 3.69 -13.93 -14.17
N CYS A 799 2.44 -14.35 -14.34
CA CYS A 799 1.86 -15.48 -13.59
C CYS A 799 2.61 -16.78 -13.88
N LEU A 800 2.88 -17.06 -15.16
CA LEU A 800 3.63 -18.25 -15.56
C LEU A 800 5.08 -18.19 -15.06
N GLU A 801 5.67 -16.99 -15.03
CA GLU A 801 6.99 -16.75 -14.47
C GLU A 801 7.03 -17.08 -12.97
N TRP A 802 6.08 -16.57 -12.19
CA TRP A 802 5.96 -16.87 -10.77
C TRP A 802 5.66 -18.35 -10.52
N LEU A 803 4.78 -18.97 -11.29
CA LEU A 803 4.49 -20.41 -11.19
C LEU A 803 5.77 -21.25 -11.38
N LEU A 804 6.56 -20.94 -12.41
CA LEU A 804 7.80 -21.67 -12.68
C LEU A 804 8.87 -21.38 -11.62
N PHE A 805 9.03 -20.11 -11.22
CA PHE A 805 9.98 -19.70 -10.19
C PHE A 805 9.73 -20.42 -8.86
N THR A 806 8.48 -20.42 -8.40
CA THR A 806 8.09 -20.96 -7.10
C THR A 806 8.17 -22.49 -7.04
N VAL A 807 7.73 -23.18 -8.11
CA VAL A 807 7.89 -24.64 -8.24
C VAL A 807 9.37 -25.00 -8.26
N PHE A 808 10.21 -24.23 -8.96
CA PHE A 808 11.64 -24.46 -9.04
C PHE A 808 12.36 -24.22 -7.70
N ASP A 809 12.05 -23.13 -6.99
CA ASP A 809 12.62 -22.80 -5.69
C ASP A 809 12.24 -23.82 -4.61
N ALA A 810 10.99 -24.30 -4.64
CA ALA A 810 10.53 -25.39 -3.78
C ALA A 810 11.29 -26.71 -4.04
N GLU A 811 11.61 -27.02 -5.31
CA GLU A 811 12.39 -28.20 -5.66
C GLU A 811 13.85 -28.08 -5.19
N ILE A 812 14.48 -26.90 -5.32
CA ILE A 812 15.82 -26.62 -4.80
C ILE A 812 15.84 -26.78 -3.27
N SER A 813 14.87 -26.18 -2.58
CA SER A 813 14.74 -26.25 -1.13
C SER A 813 14.54 -27.68 -0.64
N SER A 814 13.73 -28.49 -1.34
CA SER A 814 13.53 -29.91 -1.03
C SER A 814 14.80 -30.73 -1.22
N LYS A 815 15.56 -30.51 -2.30
CA LYS A 815 16.85 -31.18 -2.56
C LYS A 815 17.91 -30.84 -1.50
N ASN A 816 17.87 -29.64 -0.92
CA ASN A 816 18.77 -29.23 0.16
C ASN A 816 18.41 -29.84 1.53
N GLN A 817 17.15 -30.22 1.75
CA GLN A 817 16.66 -30.75 3.03
C GLN A 817 16.58 -32.29 3.08
N LEU A 818 16.44 -32.98 1.95
CA LEU A 818 16.22 -34.43 1.89
C LEU A 818 17.20 -35.13 0.94
N SER A 819 18.34 -35.55 1.47
CA SER A 819 19.21 -36.57 0.87
C SER A 819 18.74 -38.00 1.17
N ALA A 820 17.43 -38.28 1.15
CA ALA A 820 16.94 -39.66 1.12
C ALA A 820 15.42 -39.76 0.91
N SER A 821 15.04 -40.65 0.00
CA SER A 821 13.76 -41.40 -0.02
C SER A 821 12.49 -40.61 -0.35
N LEU A 822 12.03 -40.73 -1.60
CA LEU A 822 10.72 -41.30 -1.98
C LEU A 822 10.70 -41.55 -3.50
N ARG A 823 9.95 -42.58 -3.92
CA ARG A 823 9.91 -43.12 -5.29
C ARG A 823 9.55 -42.03 -6.33
N PRO A 824 10.16 -42.02 -7.53
CA PRO A 824 9.83 -41.02 -8.53
C PRO A 824 8.40 -41.24 -9.02
N SER A 825 7.51 -40.27 -8.79
CA SER A 825 6.36 -40.10 -9.68
C SER A 825 6.90 -39.96 -11.11
N LYS A 826 6.17 -40.48 -12.11
CA LYS A 826 6.66 -40.53 -13.50
C LYS A 826 7.02 -39.17 -14.11
N HIS A 827 6.58 -38.06 -13.49
CA HIS A 827 6.98 -36.70 -13.80
C HIS A 827 7.15 -35.90 -12.51
N THR A 828 8.20 -35.07 -12.44
CA THR A 828 8.37 -34.08 -11.36
C THR A 828 7.35 -32.95 -11.53
N LEU A 829 7.05 -32.22 -10.46
CA LEU A 829 6.13 -31.05 -10.55
C LEU A 829 6.67 -30.02 -11.54
N LEU A 830 7.99 -29.82 -11.59
CA LEU A 830 8.67 -28.94 -12.55
C LEU A 830 8.44 -29.36 -14.01
N GLU A 831 8.54 -30.65 -14.33
CA GLU A 831 8.23 -31.16 -15.69
C GLU A 831 6.77 -30.90 -16.07
N LYS A 832 5.84 -31.14 -15.15
CA LYS A 832 4.41 -30.86 -15.38
C LYS A 832 4.15 -29.38 -15.63
N THR A 833 4.82 -28.50 -14.88
CA THR A 833 4.75 -27.05 -15.06
C THR A 833 5.32 -26.64 -16.41
N CYS A 834 6.51 -27.12 -16.81
CA CYS A 834 7.08 -26.84 -18.12
C CYS A 834 6.17 -27.31 -19.26
N ASN A 835 5.59 -28.52 -19.16
CA ASN A 835 4.64 -29.04 -20.14
C ASN A 835 3.36 -28.20 -20.25
N LEU A 836 2.90 -27.59 -19.15
CA LEU A 836 1.77 -26.67 -19.17
C LEU A 836 2.12 -25.35 -19.88
N ILE A 837 3.26 -24.73 -19.52
CA ILE A 837 3.69 -23.44 -20.05
C ILE A 837 4.05 -23.54 -21.55
N GLN A 838 4.56 -24.69 -22.02
CA GLN A 838 4.88 -24.93 -23.45
C GLN A 838 3.68 -24.75 -24.39
N ASN A 839 2.44 -24.82 -23.90
CA ASN A 839 1.25 -24.58 -24.72
C ASN A 839 1.04 -23.10 -25.08
N PHE A 840 1.86 -22.19 -24.52
CA PHE A 840 1.70 -20.74 -24.66
C PHE A 840 2.93 -20.10 -25.35
N PRO A 841 2.73 -19.04 -26.17
CA PRO A 841 3.83 -18.37 -26.87
C PRO A 841 4.85 -17.72 -25.93
N GLU A 842 4.46 -17.36 -24.71
CA GLU A 842 5.29 -16.72 -23.69
C GLU A 842 6.37 -17.65 -23.10
N TYR A 843 6.29 -18.98 -23.34
CA TYR A 843 7.19 -19.99 -22.77
C TYR A 843 8.67 -19.60 -22.83
N LEU A 844 9.12 -19.15 -24.01
CA LEU A 844 10.52 -18.82 -24.25
C LEU A 844 11.01 -17.64 -23.41
N ASP A 845 10.13 -16.68 -23.12
CA ASP A 845 10.48 -15.48 -22.33
C ASP A 845 10.45 -15.77 -20.83
N VAL A 846 9.43 -16.51 -20.39
CA VAL A 846 9.24 -16.96 -19.01
C VAL A 846 10.46 -17.75 -18.52
N VAL A 847 10.90 -18.77 -19.28
CA VAL A 847 12.02 -19.64 -18.88
C VAL A 847 13.32 -18.84 -18.67
N VAL A 848 13.63 -17.88 -19.54
CA VAL A 848 14.83 -17.04 -19.38
C VAL A 848 14.71 -16.08 -18.23
N SER A 849 13.54 -15.47 -18.07
CA SER A 849 13.32 -14.50 -17.01
C SER A 849 13.50 -15.16 -15.64
N VAL A 850 12.94 -16.36 -15.44
CA VAL A 850 13.17 -17.17 -14.24
C VAL A 850 14.66 -17.48 -14.08
N ALA A 851 15.33 -18.00 -15.11
CA ALA A 851 16.76 -18.31 -15.03
C ALA A 851 17.59 -17.07 -14.63
N ARG A 852 17.31 -15.89 -15.19
CA ARG A 852 18.06 -14.67 -14.88
C ARG A 852 17.79 -14.10 -13.49
N LYS A 853 16.67 -14.47 -12.84
CA LYS A 853 16.32 -14.08 -11.47
C LYS A 853 16.77 -15.09 -10.42
N THR A 854 17.13 -16.32 -10.81
CA THR A 854 17.57 -17.39 -9.90
C THR A 854 19.10 -17.56 -9.88
N ASP A 855 19.64 -18.20 -8.83
CA ASP A 855 21.08 -18.51 -8.78
C ASP A 855 21.46 -19.49 -9.91
N GLY A 856 22.45 -19.11 -10.71
CA GLY A 856 22.87 -19.92 -11.85
C GLY A 856 23.60 -21.21 -11.52
N ARG A 857 23.79 -21.56 -10.24
CA ARG A 857 24.23 -22.91 -9.84
C ARG A 857 23.18 -23.97 -10.16
N HIS A 858 21.90 -23.61 -10.11
CA HIS A 858 20.78 -24.54 -10.29
C HIS A 858 20.21 -24.53 -11.72
N TRP A 859 20.75 -23.73 -12.65
CA TRP A 859 20.24 -23.66 -14.03
C TRP A 859 20.23 -25.02 -14.74
N ALA A 860 21.17 -25.92 -14.45
CA ALA A 860 21.18 -27.25 -15.04
C ALA A 860 19.89 -28.05 -14.72
N ASP A 861 19.35 -27.92 -13.51
CA ASP A 861 18.08 -28.56 -13.11
C ASP A 861 16.90 -27.97 -13.91
N LEU A 862 16.83 -26.65 -14.06
CA LEU A 862 15.77 -25.97 -14.82
C LEU A 862 15.77 -26.40 -16.30
N PHE A 863 16.93 -26.36 -16.97
CA PHE A 863 17.05 -26.69 -18.39
C PHE A 863 17.00 -28.20 -18.67
N SER A 864 17.07 -29.05 -17.63
CA SER A 864 16.76 -30.48 -17.77
C SER A 864 15.27 -30.73 -18.03
N ALA A 865 14.40 -29.92 -17.42
CA ALA A 865 12.95 -30.00 -17.59
C ALA A 865 12.42 -29.10 -18.71
N ALA A 866 13.04 -27.93 -18.94
CA ALA A 866 12.59 -26.96 -19.95
C ALA A 866 13.12 -27.22 -21.37
N GLY A 867 14.15 -28.06 -21.54
CA GLY A 867 14.81 -28.29 -22.83
C GLY A 867 16.14 -27.53 -22.96
N ARG A 868 16.91 -27.79 -24.02
CA ARG A 868 18.28 -27.26 -24.16
C ARG A 868 18.27 -25.76 -24.46
N SER A 869 19.15 -25.00 -23.80
CA SER A 869 19.20 -23.53 -23.94
C SER A 869 19.54 -23.06 -25.36
N THR A 870 20.32 -23.82 -26.13
CA THR A 870 20.57 -23.54 -27.56
C THR A 870 19.37 -23.78 -28.47
N GLU A 871 18.56 -24.81 -28.21
CA GLU A 871 17.35 -25.10 -28.99
C GLU A 871 16.32 -23.97 -28.80
N LEU A 872 16.13 -23.53 -27.54
CA LEU A 872 15.25 -22.40 -27.20
C LEU A 872 15.76 -21.07 -27.79
N PHE A 873 17.07 -20.84 -27.82
CA PHE A 873 17.66 -19.69 -28.50
C PHE A 873 17.39 -19.70 -30.00
N GLU A 874 17.57 -20.84 -30.66
CA GLU A 874 17.37 -20.94 -32.10
C GLU A 874 15.89 -20.77 -32.49
N GLU A 875 14.98 -21.24 -31.64
CA GLU A 875 13.55 -20.97 -31.79
C GLU A 875 13.22 -19.47 -31.65
N CYS A 876 13.79 -18.77 -30.66
CA CYS A 876 13.66 -17.31 -30.53
C CYS A 876 14.22 -16.58 -31.75
N PHE A 877 15.36 -17.04 -32.26
CA PHE A 877 16.03 -16.47 -33.42
C PHE A 877 15.17 -16.61 -34.68
N GLN A 878 14.57 -17.78 -34.92
CA GLN A 878 13.67 -18.03 -36.05
C GLN A 878 12.39 -17.19 -35.96
N ARG A 879 11.84 -17.00 -34.76
CA ARG A 879 10.66 -16.15 -34.49
C ARG A 879 10.95 -14.64 -34.53
N ARG A 880 12.20 -14.23 -34.77
CA ARG A 880 12.69 -12.83 -34.73
C ARG A 880 12.52 -12.15 -33.37
N TRP A 881 12.45 -12.91 -32.28
CA TRP A 881 12.38 -12.39 -30.91
C TRP A 881 13.77 -12.10 -30.36
N TYR A 882 14.45 -11.14 -30.98
CA TYR A 882 15.88 -10.90 -30.73
C TYR A 882 16.20 -10.43 -29.30
N ARG A 883 15.27 -9.73 -28.63
CA ARG A 883 15.45 -9.29 -27.23
C ARG A 883 15.48 -10.50 -26.28
N THR A 884 14.54 -11.42 -26.38
CA THR A 884 14.51 -12.66 -25.59
C THR A 884 15.68 -13.58 -25.95
N ALA A 885 16.04 -13.68 -27.24
CA ALA A 885 17.22 -14.43 -27.69
C ALA A 885 18.52 -13.89 -27.07
N ALA A 886 18.65 -12.56 -26.93
CA ALA A 886 19.82 -11.96 -26.28
C ALA A 886 19.93 -12.35 -24.80
N CYS A 887 18.81 -12.50 -24.10
CA CYS A 887 18.79 -12.92 -22.70
C CYS A 887 19.31 -14.36 -22.51
N TYR A 888 19.11 -15.26 -23.50
CA TYR A 888 19.66 -16.63 -23.47
C TYR A 888 21.18 -16.70 -23.61
N ILE A 889 21.85 -15.67 -24.15
CA ILE A 889 23.30 -15.67 -24.39
C ILE A 889 24.09 -15.90 -23.09
N LEU A 890 23.66 -15.29 -21.98
CA LEU A 890 24.27 -15.45 -20.66
C LEU A 890 24.07 -16.87 -20.10
N VAL A 891 22.89 -17.44 -20.35
CA VAL A 891 22.56 -18.80 -19.92
C VAL A 891 23.43 -19.80 -20.68
N ILE A 892 23.53 -19.67 -22.01
CA ILE A 892 24.37 -20.51 -22.87
C ILE A 892 25.83 -20.40 -22.46
N ALA A 893 26.33 -19.19 -22.15
CA ALA A 893 27.71 -19.00 -21.72
C ALA A 893 28.07 -19.83 -20.48
N LYS A 894 27.12 -19.99 -19.56
CA LYS A 894 27.31 -20.72 -18.30
C LYS A 894 27.09 -22.22 -18.44
N LEU A 895 26.08 -22.65 -19.21
CA LEU A 895 25.71 -24.07 -19.33
C LEU A 895 26.51 -24.82 -20.41
N GLU A 896 26.69 -24.20 -21.58
CA GLU A 896 27.30 -24.84 -22.76
C GLU A 896 28.68 -24.28 -23.11
N GLY A 897 29.02 -23.13 -22.53
CA GLY A 897 30.34 -22.52 -22.58
C GLY A 897 30.42 -21.25 -23.44
N PRO A 898 31.53 -20.50 -23.30
CA PRO A 898 31.68 -19.17 -23.89
C PRO A 898 31.79 -19.18 -25.42
N ALA A 899 32.38 -20.22 -26.01
CA ALA A 899 32.57 -20.30 -27.47
C ALA A 899 31.22 -20.36 -28.22
N VAL A 900 30.28 -21.16 -27.72
CA VAL A 900 28.93 -21.30 -28.28
C VAL A 900 28.15 -19.98 -28.10
N SER A 901 28.24 -19.39 -26.91
CA SER A 901 27.61 -18.10 -26.60
C SER A 901 28.09 -16.96 -27.50
N GLN A 902 29.41 -16.87 -27.74
CA GLN A 902 30.00 -15.87 -28.63
C GLN A 902 29.52 -16.05 -30.09
N TYR A 903 29.46 -17.28 -30.58
CA TYR A 903 28.96 -17.58 -31.92
C TYR A 903 27.49 -17.12 -32.08
N CYS A 904 26.63 -17.46 -31.12
CA CYS A 904 25.24 -17.03 -31.10
C CYS A 904 25.09 -15.51 -31.01
N ALA A 905 25.89 -14.85 -30.17
CA ALA A 905 25.89 -13.39 -30.02
C ALA A 905 26.31 -12.67 -31.32
N MET A 906 27.28 -13.21 -32.06
CA MET A 906 27.69 -12.66 -33.36
C MET A 906 26.59 -12.78 -34.42
N ARG A 907 25.91 -13.93 -34.50
CA ARG A 907 24.74 -14.12 -35.37
C ARG A 907 23.62 -13.14 -35.03
N LEU A 908 23.34 -12.97 -33.74
CA LEU A 908 22.32 -12.04 -33.27
C LEU A 908 22.69 -10.58 -33.55
N LEU A 909 23.96 -10.21 -33.43
CA LEU A 909 24.44 -8.86 -33.77
C LEU A 909 24.18 -8.55 -35.24
N GLN A 910 24.46 -9.47 -36.16
CA GLN A 910 24.19 -9.27 -37.59
C GLN A 910 22.69 -9.11 -37.88
N ALA A 911 21.84 -9.96 -37.28
CA ALA A 911 20.39 -9.89 -37.45
C ALA A 911 19.80 -8.58 -36.87
N THR A 912 20.26 -8.15 -35.70
CA THR A 912 19.79 -6.91 -35.05
C THR A 912 20.21 -5.65 -35.80
N LEU A 913 21.39 -5.65 -36.42
CA LEU A 913 21.82 -4.55 -37.29
C LEU A 913 20.98 -4.49 -38.57
N ALA A 914 20.67 -5.63 -39.19
CA ALA A 914 19.83 -5.71 -40.38
C ALA A 914 18.40 -5.19 -40.14
N GLU A 915 17.83 -5.46 -38.96
CA GLU A 915 16.48 -5.01 -38.55
C GLU A 915 16.50 -3.63 -37.84
N SER A 916 17.63 -2.93 -37.84
CA SER A 916 17.81 -1.59 -37.24
C SER A 916 17.56 -1.47 -35.73
N LEU A 917 17.72 -2.56 -34.97
CA LEU A 917 17.59 -2.60 -33.51
C LEU A 917 18.89 -2.19 -32.80
N TYR A 918 19.26 -0.92 -32.90
CA TYR A 918 20.59 -0.43 -32.52
C TYR A 918 20.91 -0.41 -31.01
N GLU A 919 19.90 -0.26 -30.15
CA GLU A 919 20.10 -0.32 -28.69
C GLU A 919 20.57 -1.72 -28.26
N LEU A 920 19.87 -2.76 -28.75
CA LEU A 920 20.20 -4.16 -28.50
C LEU A 920 21.55 -4.52 -29.14
N ALA A 921 21.81 -4.07 -30.36
CA ALA A 921 23.12 -4.25 -31.00
C ALA A 921 24.25 -3.65 -30.14
N GLY A 922 24.03 -2.48 -29.53
CA GLY A 922 24.99 -1.87 -28.60
C GLY A 922 25.25 -2.70 -27.34
N GLU A 923 24.21 -3.31 -26.77
CA GLU A 923 24.37 -4.25 -25.65
C GLU A 923 25.18 -5.49 -26.04
N LEU A 924 24.90 -6.07 -27.21
CA LEU A 924 25.63 -7.21 -27.75
C LEU A 924 27.10 -6.89 -28.04
N VAL A 925 27.39 -5.69 -28.59
CA VAL A 925 28.76 -5.21 -28.80
C VAL A 925 29.49 -5.09 -27.46
N ARG A 926 28.86 -4.50 -26.43
CA ARG A 926 29.47 -4.41 -25.09
C ARG A 926 29.73 -5.78 -24.50
N PHE A 927 28.80 -6.73 -24.64
CA PHE A 927 28.98 -8.11 -24.22
C PHE A 927 30.19 -8.74 -24.93
N LEU A 928 30.20 -8.75 -26.27
CA LEU A 928 31.27 -9.35 -27.08
C LEU A 928 32.65 -8.72 -26.81
N LEU A 929 32.73 -7.39 -26.63
CA LEU A 929 33.98 -6.69 -26.32
C LEU A 929 34.47 -6.97 -24.89
N ARG A 930 33.57 -7.24 -23.93
CA ARG A 930 33.93 -7.61 -22.55
C ARG A 930 34.33 -9.08 -22.45
N SER A 931 33.56 -9.97 -23.09
CA SER A 931 33.88 -11.40 -23.23
C SER A 931 35.23 -11.62 -23.93
N GLY A 932 35.67 -10.71 -24.80
CA GLY A 932 36.99 -10.78 -25.41
C GLY A 932 38.16 -10.43 -24.47
N ARG A 933 37.92 -9.77 -23.32
CA ARG A 933 38.98 -9.33 -22.38
C ARG A 933 39.13 -10.24 -21.17
N ASP A 934 38.04 -10.84 -20.70
CA ASP A 934 38.03 -11.64 -19.48
C ASP A 934 38.61 -13.06 -19.69
N TYR A 935 38.69 -13.54 -20.93
CA TYR A 935 39.19 -14.89 -21.25
C TYR A 935 40.67 -14.96 -21.65
N ASP A 936 41.29 -13.85 -22.05
CA ASP A 936 42.74 -13.79 -22.32
C ASP A 936 43.58 -13.78 -21.02
N ASN A 937 42.97 -13.58 -19.86
CA ASN A 937 43.64 -13.49 -18.55
C ASN A 937 43.33 -14.65 -17.58
N ALA A 938 42.78 -15.77 -18.04
CA ALA A 938 42.46 -16.91 -17.17
C ALA A 938 43.72 -17.74 -16.82
N THR A 939 44.51 -17.28 -15.85
CA THR A 939 45.27 -18.18 -14.96
C THR A 939 44.36 -18.71 -13.86
N PRO A 940 44.41 -20.00 -13.48
CA PRO A 940 43.40 -20.63 -12.65
C PRO A 940 43.70 -20.46 -11.16
N GLU A 941 43.64 -19.24 -10.62
CA GLU A 941 43.58 -19.05 -9.15
C GLU A 941 42.76 -17.81 -8.79
N SER A 942 41.50 -18.02 -8.39
CA SER A 942 40.84 -17.38 -7.24
C SER A 942 39.32 -17.60 -7.27
N ASP A 943 38.91 -18.80 -6.86
CA ASP A 943 37.61 -19.02 -6.22
C ASP A 943 37.64 -18.35 -4.84
N LYS A 944 37.11 -17.13 -4.76
CA LYS A 944 36.51 -16.49 -3.57
C LYS A 944 36.37 -15.01 -3.89
N LEU A 945 35.18 -14.62 -4.35
CA LEU A 945 34.49 -13.36 -4.03
C LEU A 945 33.21 -13.33 -4.88
N SER A 946 32.08 -13.51 -4.20
CA SER A 946 30.73 -13.40 -4.75
C SER A 946 30.52 -12.04 -5.44
N PRO A 947 30.13 -11.97 -6.72
CA PRO A 947 29.83 -10.69 -7.33
C PRO A 947 28.35 -10.36 -7.08
N ARG A 948 28.10 -9.16 -6.57
CA ARG A 948 26.77 -8.55 -6.49
C ARG A 948 26.30 -8.27 -7.93
N PHE A 949 25.38 -9.10 -8.43
CA PHE A 949 25.03 -9.19 -9.87
C PHE A 949 23.70 -8.55 -10.28
N LEU A 950 22.95 -7.94 -9.37
CA LEU A 950 21.67 -7.29 -9.70
C LEU A 950 21.89 -5.78 -9.94
N GLY A 951 22.00 -5.38 -11.22
CA GLY A 951 21.99 -3.97 -11.60
C GLY A 951 22.78 -3.57 -12.86
N PHE A 952 22.97 -4.45 -13.86
CA PHE A 952 23.94 -4.19 -14.93
C PHE A 952 23.43 -3.61 -16.27
N PHE A 953 22.15 -3.21 -16.40
CA PHE A 953 21.65 -2.67 -17.68
C PHE A 953 21.02 -1.26 -17.64
N LEU A 954 21.08 -0.53 -16.52
CA LEU A 954 20.60 0.86 -16.49
C LEU A 954 21.48 1.77 -15.62
N PHE A 955 22.60 2.29 -16.14
CA PHE A 955 23.21 3.57 -15.73
C PHE A 955 24.06 4.19 -16.86
N PRO A 956 24.20 5.53 -16.96
CA PRO A 956 24.79 6.23 -18.11
C PRO A 956 26.30 6.52 -17.97
N SER A 957 26.96 6.57 -19.14
CA SER A 957 28.25 7.16 -19.52
C SER A 957 29.39 7.23 -18.48
N HIS A 958 30.45 6.45 -18.71
CA HIS A 958 31.79 6.80 -18.21
C HIS A 958 32.31 8.05 -18.95
N ARG A 959 32.48 9.15 -18.22
CA ARG A 959 33.41 10.23 -18.59
C ARG A 959 34.81 9.62 -18.74
N LYS A 960 35.33 9.56 -19.97
CA LYS A 960 36.77 9.40 -20.19
C LYS A 960 37.47 10.67 -19.72
N GLN A 961 38.31 10.55 -18.70
CA GLN A 961 39.40 11.51 -18.48
C GLN A 961 40.38 11.41 -19.68
N PRO A 962 40.93 12.53 -20.18
CA PRO A 962 41.96 12.49 -21.19
C PRO A 962 43.29 12.14 -20.51
N SER A 963 43.76 10.91 -20.66
CA SER A 963 45.16 10.57 -20.40
C SER A 963 45.95 10.78 -21.69
N ASP A 964 46.72 11.87 -21.73
CA ASP A 964 47.82 12.04 -22.67
C ASP A 964 48.82 10.88 -22.52
N SER A 965 49.01 10.10 -23.58
CA SER A 965 50.33 9.57 -23.94
C SER A 965 50.27 8.96 -25.34
N LYS A 966 50.95 9.63 -26.27
CA LYS A 966 51.35 9.08 -27.55
C LYS A 966 52.29 7.89 -27.29
N SER A 967 51.85 6.69 -27.62
CA SER A 967 52.75 5.67 -28.19
C SER A 967 51.93 4.72 -29.07
N ALA A 968 52.27 4.73 -30.36
CA ALA A 968 51.79 3.76 -31.33
C ALA A 968 52.53 2.44 -31.06
N SER A 969 51.89 1.52 -30.36
CA SER A 969 52.19 0.10 -30.48
C SER A 969 50.90 -0.60 -30.90
N VAL A 970 50.97 -1.20 -32.09
CA VAL A 970 49.93 -2.06 -32.64
C VAL A 970 49.81 -3.26 -31.70
N LYS A 971 48.93 -3.17 -30.71
CA LYS A 971 48.39 -4.36 -30.06
C LYS A 971 47.54 -5.07 -31.11
N GLU A 972 47.99 -6.24 -31.55
CA GLU A 972 47.17 -7.17 -32.33
C GLU A 972 45.81 -7.29 -31.64
N MET A 973 44.78 -6.68 -32.24
CA MET A 973 43.42 -6.80 -31.75
C MET A 973 43.02 -8.26 -31.89
N SER A 974 42.52 -8.87 -30.82
CA SER A 974 42.09 -10.27 -30.86
C SER A 974 41.12 -10.50 -32.05
N PRO A 975 41.18 -11.65 -32.72
CA PRO A 975 40.45 -11.90 -33.97
C PRO A 975 38.93 -11.70 -33.82
N HIS A 976 38.41 -11.89 -32.61
CA HIS A 976 37.02 -11.64 -32.24
C HIS A 976 36.67 -10.14 -32.26
N ILE A 977 37.52 -9.27 -31.71
CA ILE A 977 37.30 -7.81 -31.72
C ILE A 977 37.40 -7.26 -33.15
N ALA A 978 38.33 -7.80 -33.96
CA ALA A 978 38.43 -7.46 -35.38
C ALA A 978 37.16 -7.84 -36.15
N SER A 979 36.57 -9.00 -35.85
CA SER A 979 35.32 -9.47 -36.47
C SER A 979 34.12 -8.58 -36.11
N VAL A 980 33.98 -8.19 -34.83
CA VAL A 980 32.92 -7.25 -34.40
C VAL A 980 33.09 -5.89 -35.09
N LYS A 981 34.32 -5.37 -35.13
CA LYS A 981 34.61 -4.09 -35.79
C LYS A 981 34.27 -4.14 -37.28
N ASN A 982 34.63 -5.23 -37.97
CA ASN A 982 34.32 -5.42 -39.38
C ASN A 982 32.80 -5.45 -39.65
N ILE A 983 32.01 -6.13 -38.81
CA ILE A 983 30.54 -6.14 -38.94
C ILE A 983 29.96 -4.73 -38.80
N LEU A 984 30.42 -3.96 -37.82
CA LEU A 984 29.96 -2.59 -37.59
C LEU A 984 30.38 -1.64 -38.72
N GLU A 985 31.62 -1.76 -39.21
CA GLU A 985 32.13 -0.96 -40.33
C GLU A 985 31.36 -1.26 -41.64
N ASN A 986 31.07 -2.52 -41.94
CA ASN A 986 30.27 -2.90 -43.11
C ASN A 986 28.84 -2.36 -43.04
N HIS A 987 28.22 -2.38 -41.86
CA HIS A 987 26.87 -1.83 -41.66
C HIS A 987 26.85 -0.30 -41.77
N ALA A 988 27.86 0.39 -41.23
CA ALA A 988 28.04 1.83 -41.40
C ALA A 988 28.20 2.20 -42.88
N GLY A 989 28.95 1.40 -43.65
CA GLY A 989 29.12 1.58 -45.10
C GLY A 989 27.83 1.40 -45.87
N TYR A 990 27.04 0.39 -45.52
CA TYR A 990 25.70 0.18 -46.07
C TYR A 990 24.80 1.41 -45.85
N LEU A 991 24.66 1.87 -44.60
CA LEU A 991 23.83 3.04 -44.26
C LEU A 991 24.30 4.34 -44.93
N MET A 992 25.62 4.53 -45.07
CA MET A 992 26.19 5.68 -45.78
C MET A 992 25.95 5.60 -47.29
N SER A 993 26.05 4.41 -47.89
CA SER A 993 25.83 4.20 -49.33
C SER A 993 24.36 4.41 -49.73
N GLU A 994 23.41 3.96 -48.91
CA GLU A 994 21.96 4.19 -49.12
C GLU A 994 21.49 5.57 -48.63
N LYS A 995 22.39 6.34 -47.98
CA LYS A 995 22.15 7.68 -47.44
C LYS A 995 20.99 7.72 -46.42
N GLU A 996 20.85 6.66 -45.62
CA GLU A 996 19.89 6.55 -44.52
C GLU A 996 20.43 7.21 -43.23
N LEU A 997 20.52 8.54 -43.26
CA LEU A 997 21.23 9.33 -42.25
C LEU A 997 20.59 9.29 -40.85
N SER A 998 19.26 9.22 -40.77
CA SER A 998 18.56 9.08 -39.47
C SER A 998 18.90 7.75 -38.80
N LYS A 999 18.92 6.66 -39.56
CA LYS A 999 19.32 5.34 -39.06
C LYS A 999 20.80 5.28 -38.72
N LEU A 1000 21.67 5.98 -39.46
CA LEU A 1000 23.08 6.11 -39.12
C LEU A 1000 23.30 6.81 -37.77
N VAL A 1001 22.56 7.89 -37.49
CA VAL A 1001 22.65 8.58 -36.21
C VAL A 1001 22.14 7.69 -35.07
N ALA A 1002 21.03 6.99 -35.28
CA ALA A 1002 20.52 6.01 -34.32
C ALA A 1002 21.52 4.87 -34.07
N PHE A 1003 22.17 4.37 -35.12
CA PHE A 1003 23.24 3.36 -35.05
C PHE A 1003 24.43 3.83 -34.22
N VAL A 1004 24.96 5.02 -34.50
CA VAL A 1004 26.11 5.59 -33.79
C VAL A 1004 25.77 5.85 -32.32
N LYS A 1005 24.59 6.41 -32.03
CA LYS A 1005 24.11 6.65 -30.67
C LYS A 1005 23.91 5.35 -29.89
N GLY A 1006 23.30 4.32 -30.51
CA GLY A 1006 22.99 3.04 -29.87
C GLY A 1006 24.21 2.15 -29.63
N THR A 1007 25.12 2.06 -30.61
CA THR A 1007 26.29 1.16 -30.55
C THR A 1007 27.56 1.82 -30.01
N GLN A 1008 27.59 3.15 -29.87
CA GLN A 1008 28.79 3.94 -29.55
C GLN A 1008 29.93 3.75 -30.57
N PHE A 1009 29.58 3.48 -31.83
CA PHE A 1009 30.53 3.32 -32.93
C PHE A 1009 31.32 4.61 -33.18
N ASP A 1010 32.64 4.49 -33.37
CA ASP A 1010 33.50 5.63 -33.68
C ASP A 1010 33.38 6.02 -35.16
N LEU A 1011 32.37 6.87 -35.43
CA LEU A 1011 32.12 7.38 -36.77
C LEU A 1011 33.31 8.22 -37.32
N VAL A 1012 34.08 8.87 -36.43
CA VAL A 1012 35.19 9.76 -36.85
C VAL A 1012 36.35 8.93 -37.38
N GLU A 1013 36.73 7.86 -36.66
CA GLU A 1013 37.77 6.91 -37.09
C GLU A 1013 37.41 6.26 -38.43
N TYR A 1014 36.15 5.86 -38.58
CA TYR A 1014 35.63 5.24 -39.80
C TYR A 1014 35.66 6.20 -41.00
N LEU A 1015 35.10 7.41 -40.87
CA LEU A 1015 35.06 8.40 -41.96
C LEU A 1015 36.45 8.88 -42.40
N GLN A 1016 37.45 8.86 -41.51
CA GLN A 1016 38.83 9.17 -41.88
C GLN A 1016 39.43 8.13 -42.85
N ARG A 1017 39.07 6.85 -42.70
CA ARG A 1017 39.50 5.76 -43.60
C ARG A 1017 38.74 5.77 -44.91
N GLU A 1018 37.45 6.11 -44.88
CA GLU A 1018 36.53 5.98 -46.01
C GLU A 1018 36.31 7.24 -46.86
N ARG A 1019 37.19 8.25 -46.76
CA ARG A 1019 37.07 9.53 -47.50
C ARG A 1019 36.79 9.42 -49.01
N LEU A 1020 37.15 8.30 -49.64
CA LEU A 1020 36.95 8.04 -51.08
C LEU A 1020 35.94 6.90 -51.38
N GLY A 1021 35.28 6.34 -50.35
CA GLY A 1021 34.42 5.16 -50.42
C GLY A 1021 32.92 5.49 -50.39
N SER A 1022 32.16 4.81 -49.51
CA SER A 1022 30.69 4.85 -49.40
C SER A 1022 30.10 6.24 -49.19
N ALA A 1023 30.90 7.14 -48.62
CA ALA A 1023 30.47 8.48 -48.23
C ALA A 1023 30.62 9.54 -49.33
N ARG A 1024 30.98 9.16 -50.57
CA ARG A 1024 31.19 10.14 -51.65
C ARG A 1024 29.87 10.71 -52.17
N LEU A 1025 29.79 12.04 -52.29
CA LEU A 1025 28.69 12.72 -52.95
C LEU A 1025 29.06 12.98 -54.42
N GLU A 1026 28.22 12.56 -55.37
CA GLU A 1026 28.52 12.71 -56.81
C GLU A 1026 28.40 14.16 -57.28
N ASN A 1027 27.32 14.84 -56.91
CA ASN A 1027 27.08 16.25 -57.24
C ASN A 1027 26.38 16.95 -56.08
N PHE A 1028 26.80 18.18 -55.76
CA PHE A 1028 26.26 19.00 -54.68
C PHE A 1028 24.74 19.19 -54.78
N ALA A 1029 24.21 19.52 -55.96
CA ALA A 1029 22.77 19.74 -56.14
C ALA A 1029 21.95 18.47 -55.87
N SER A 1030 22.36 17.34 -56.45
CA SER A 1030 21.73 16.03 -56.20
C SER A 1030 21.88 15.56 -54.75
N GLY A 1031 23.01 15.90 -54.10
CA GLY A 1031 23.26 15.58 -52.70
C GLY A 1031 22.36 16.38 -51.78
N LEU A 1032 22.20 17.69 -52.03
CA LEU A 1032 21.34 18.57 -51.26
C LEU A 1032 19.87 18.17 -51.33
N GLU A 1033 19.38 17.85 -52.53
CA GLU A 1033 18.00 17.40 -52.74
C GLU A 1033 17.75 16.02 -52.11
N LEU A 1034 18.61 15.04 -52.37
CA LEU A 1034 18.42 13.67 -51.87
C LEU A 1034 18.54 13.61 -50.33
N ILE A 1035 19.52 14.29 -49.75
CA ILE A 1035 19.71 14.36 -48.29
C ILE A 1035 18.56 15.16 -47.65
N GLY A 1036 18.12 16.25 -48.28
CA GLY A 1036 16.96 17.01 -47.83
C GLY A 1036 15.67 16.19 -47.80
N GLN A 1037 15.41 15.40 -48.85
CA GLN A 1037 14.25 14.50 -48.93
C GLN A 1037 14.31 13.37 -47.88
N LYS A 1038 15.49 12.76 -47.68
CA LYS A 1038 15.67 11.63 -46.76
C LYS A 1038 15.64 12.04 -45.28
N LEU A 1039 16.13 13.23 -44.93
CA LEU A 1039 16.12 13.71 -43.53
C LEU A 1039 14.77 14.30 -43.11
N GLN A 1040 13.89 14.72 -44.04
CA GLN A 1040 12.60 15.35 -43.72
C GLN A 1040 12.73 16.47 -42.67
N MET A 1041 13.33 17.60 -43.06
CA MET A 1041 13.71 18.73 -42.18
C MET A 1041 12.55 19.45 -41.45
N GLY A 1042 11.31 18.96 -41.60
CA GLY A 1042 10.12 19.42 -40.88
C GLY A 1042 10.00 18.92 -39.44
N SER A 1043 10.66 17.81 -39.08
CA SER A 1043 10.67 17.28 -37.70
C SER A 1043 11.84 17.84 -36.87
N LEU A 1044 11.60 18.11 -35.58
CA LEU A 1044 12.64 18.56 -34.65
C LEU A 1044 13.75 17.50 -34.47
N GLN A 1045 13.39 16.22 -34.46
CA GLN A 1045 14.35 15.12 -34.31
C GLN A 1045 15.34 15.06 -35.49
N SER A 1046 14.84 15.22 -36.71
CA SER A 1046 15.67 15.24 -37.92
C SER A 1046 16.68 16.37 -37.94
N ARG A 1047 16.32 17.54 -37.39
CA ARG A 1047 17.24 18.69 -37.26
C ARG A 1047 18.35 18.39 -36.25
N LEU A 1048 18.03 17.78 -35.12
CA LEU A 1048 19.01 17.37 -34.12
C LEU A 1048 19.95 16.29 -34.66
N ASP A 1049 19.43 15.34 -35.44
CA ASP A 1049 20.26 14.30 -36.06
C ASP A 1049 21.17 14.87 -37.16
N ALA A 1050 20.70 15.85 -37.94
CA ALA A 1050 21.54 16.59 -38.89
C ALA A 1050 22.63 17.43 -38.18
N GLU A 1051 22.32 18.06 -37.05
CA GLU A 1051 23.31 18.79 -36.24
C GLU A 1051 24.37 17.86 -35.66
N PHE A 1052 23.95 16.68 -35.18
CA PHE A 1052 24.85 15.64 -34.72
C PHE A 1052 25.83 15.20 -35.82
N LEU A 1053 25.33 14.92 -37.02
CA LEU A 1053 26.19 14.56 -38.16
C LEU A 1053 27.10 15.72 -38.58
N LEU A 1054 26.62 16.97 -38.59
CA LEU A 1054 27.42 18.14 -38.93
C LEU A 1054 28.63 18.26 -37.99
N ALA A 1055 28.45 18.08 -36.68
CA ALA A 1055 29.54 18.12 -35.71
C ALA A 1055 30.60 17.04 -36.00
N HIS A 1056 30.19 15.80 -36.29
CA HIS A 1056 31.10 14.72 -36.65
C HIS A 1056 31.82 14.96 -37.99
N MET A 1057 31.12 15.46 -39.01
CA MET A 1057 31.71 15.77 -40.32
C MET A 1057 32.71 16.94 -40.25
N CYS A 1058 32.44 17.95 -39.42
CA CYS A 1058 33.36 19.05 -39.12
C CYS A 1058 34.66 18.53 -38.48
N SER A 1059 34.57 17.56 -37.57
CA SER A 1059 35.77 16.96 -36.93
C SER A 1059 36.69 16.24 -37.94
N VAL A 1060 36.11 15.62 -38.97
CA VAL A 1060 36.83 14.91 -40.05
C VAL A 1060 37.27 15.87 -41.17
N LYS A 1061 36.79 17.13 -41.17
CA LYS A 1061 36.95 18.14 -42.22
C LYS A 1061 36.41 17.70 -43.59
N PHE A 1062 35.26 17.01 -43.59
CA PHE A 1062 34.67 16.51 -44.84
C PHE A 1062 33.84 17.61 -45.53
N LYS A 1063 34.51 18.44 -46.34
CA LYS A 1063 33.94 19.68 -46.90
C LYS A 1063 32.60 19.49 -47.62
N GLU A 1064 32.43 18.45 -48.43
CA GLU A 1064 31.22 18.20 -49.23
C GLU A 1064 29.97 18.04 -48.36
N TRP A 1065 30.07 17.22 -47.31
CA TRP A 1065 28.98 16.99 -46.35
C TRP A 1065 28.72 18.18 -45.45
N ILE A 1066 29.76 18.93 -45.06
CA ILE A 1066 29.63 20.13 -44.25
C ILE A 1066 28.79 21.18 -45.00
N VAL A 1067 29.05 21.40 -46.30
CA VAL A 1067 28.27 22.35 -47.10
C VAL A 1067 26.82 21.89 -47.19
N VAL A 1068 26.56 20.61 -47.48
CA VAL A 1068 25.18 20.10 -47.61
C VAL A 1068 24.40 20.15 -46.29
N LEU A 1069 24.98 19.70 -45.17
CA LEU A 1069 24.28 19.71 -43.88
C LEU A 1069 24.11 21.13 -43.31
N ALA A 1070 25.13 21.99 -43.46
CA ALA A 1070 25.03 23.37 -42.98
C ALA A 1070 24.04 24.21 -43.82
N THR A 1071 23.85 23.89 -45.11
CA THR A 1071 22.79 24.50 -45.92
C THR A 1071 21.40 24.05 -45.52
N LEU A 1072 21.17 22.75 -45.34
CA LEU A 1072 19.89 22.22 -44.86
C LEU A 1072 19.51 22.79 -43.48
N LEU A 1073 20.49 22.95 -42.58
CA LEU A 1073 20.30 23.52 -41.24
C LEU A 1073 20.33 25.06 -41.19
N ARG A 1074 20.60 25.71 -42.32
CA ARG A 1074 20.76 27.18 -42.44
C ARG A 1074 21.79 27.79 -41.49
N ARG A 1075 22.91 27.11 -41.23
CA ARG A 1075 23.99 27.56 -40.33
C ARG A 1075 24.98 28.45 -41.10
N THR A 1076 24.74 29.77 -41.05
CA THR A 1076 25.57 30.78 -41.74
C THR A 1076 27.01 30.82 -41.24
N GLU A 1077 27.23 30.69 -39.93
CA GLU A 1077 28.58 30.75 -39.31
C GLU A 1077 29.52 29.66 -39.86
N VAL A 1078 29.04 28.41 -39.94
CA VAL A 1078 29.85 27.27 -40.42
C VAL A 1078 30.17 27.40 -41.91
N LEU A 1079 29.21 27.87 -42.71
CA LEU A 1079 29.40 28.11 -44.14
C LEU A 1079 30.35 29.28 -44.39
N PHE A 1080 30.24 30.36 -43.62
CA PHE A 1080 31.12 31.52 -43.69
C PHE A 1080 32.58 31.14 -43.39
N ASP A 1081 32.84 30.39 -42.32
CA ASP A 1081 34.19 29.92 -41.99
C ASP A 1081 34.78 29.03 -43.09
N LEU A 1082 33.95 28.19 -43.72
CA LEU A 1082 34.39 27.34 -44.83
C LEU A 1082 34.74 28.16 -46.08
N PHE A 1083 33.91 29.14 -46.43
CA PHE A 1083 34.03 29.93 -47.66
C PHE A 1083 35.07 31.05 -47.56
N ARG A 1084 35.30 31.61 -46.36
CA ARG A 1084 36.34 32.64 -46.13
C ARG A 1084 37.72 32.19 -46.59
N HIS A 1085 38.00 30.89 -46.50
CA HIS A 1085 39.27 30.31 -46.90
C HIS A 1085 39.29 29.72 -48.32
N ASP A 1086 38.16 29.68 -49.03
CA ASP A 1086 38.03 29.05 -50.36
C ASP A 1086 36.97 29.75 -51.26
N ILE A 1087 37.34 30.93 -51.78
CA ILE A 1087 36.47 31.79 -52.60
C ILE A 1087 35.98 31.09 -53.89
N ARG A 1088 36.74 30.11 -54.40
CA ARG A 1088 36.34 29.33 -55.58
C ARG A 1088 35.14 28.45 -55.28
N LEU A 1089 35.13 27.85 -54.09
CA LEU A 1089 34.04 27.02 -53.59
C LEU A 1089 32.78 27.86 -53.35
N TRP A 1090 32.92 29.08 -52.82
CA TRP A 1090 31.82 30.05 -52.72
C TRP A 1090 31.18 30.39 -54.08
N LYS A 1091 32.00 30.69 -55.11
CA LYS A 1091 31.48 30.99 -56.46
C LYS A 1091 30.72 29.83 -57.06
N ALA A 1092 31.22 28.60 -56.91
CA ALA A 1092 30.54 27.39 -57.37
C ALA A 1092 29.23 27.13 -56.63
N TYR A 1093 29.24 27.28 -55.30
CA TYR A 1093 28.07 27.15 -54.43
C TYR A 1093 26.97 28.18 -54.75
N ARG A 1094 27.34 29.45 -54.93
CA ARG A 1094 26.42 30.53 -55.33
C ARG A 1094 25.78 30.24 -56.69
N THR A 1095 26.59 29.87 -57.68
CA THR A 1095 26.10 29.62 -59.05
C THR A 1095 25.14 28.42 -59.08
N THR A 1096 25.44 27.36 -58.33
CA THR A 1096 24.60 26.15 -58.30
C THR A 1096 23.24 26.39 -57.66
N LEU A 1097 23.18 27.09 -56.51
CA LEU A 1097 21.90 27.44 -55.86
C LEU A 1097 21.05 28.46 -56.64
N GLN A 1098 21.68 29.36 -57.41
CA GLN A 1098 20.96 30.31 -58.28
C GLN A 1098 20.47 29.67 -59.59
N SER A 1099 21.15 28.62 -60.07
CA SER A 1099 20.82 27.96 -61.33
C SER A 1099 19.60 27.04 -61.27
N GLN A 1100 19.15 26.65 -60.07
CA GLN A 1100 18.06 25.68 -59.90
C GLN A 1100 16.88 26.29 -59.12
N PRO A 1101 15.66 26.27 -59.69
CA PRO A 1101 14.48 26.85 -59.03
C PRO A 1101 14.03 26.06 -57.78
N ALA A 1102 14.45 24.79 -57.65
CA ALA A 1102 14.17 23.96 -56.48
C ALA A 1102 14.82 24.47 -55.17
N PHE A 1103 15.75 25.43 -55.24
CA PHE A 1103 16.49 25.95 -54.10
C PHE A 1103 16.19 27.42 -53.76
N GLU A 1104 15.07 27.96 -54.24
CA GLU A 1104 14.60 29.33 -53.91
C GLU A 1104 14.54 29.58 -52.40
N GLU A 1105 14.18 28.57 -51.61
CA GLU A 1105 14.09 28.66 -50.14
C GLU A 1105 15.41 29.05 -49.45
N TYR A 1106 16.56 28.90 -50.12
CA TYR A 1106 17.88 29.23 -49.57
C TYR A 1106 18.45 30.58 -50.05
N TRP A 1107 17.69 31.36 -50.83
CA TRP A 1107 18.16 32.64 -51.36
C TRP A 1107 18.38 33.69 -50.26
N ASP A 1108 17.61 33.64 -49.17
CA ASP A 1108 17.83 34.49 -47.99
C ASP A 1108 19.18 34.20 -47.32
N LEU A 1109 19.55 32.91 -47.24
CA LEU A 1109 20.83 32.48 -46.70
C LEU A 1109 22.00 32.88 -47.60
N LEU A 1110 21.81 32.84 -48.92
CA LEU A 1110 22.80 33.36 -49.86
C LEU A 1110 23.05 34.86 -49.68
N ARG A 1111 21.99 35.67 -49.51
CA ARG A 1111 22.12 37.12 -49.27
C ARG A 1111 22.87 37.40 -47.98
N ALA A 1112 22.53 36.71 -46.89
CA ALA A 1112 23.21 36.87 -45.60
C ALA A 1112 24.71 36.49 -45.67
N LEU A 1113 25.06 35.41 -46.39
CA LEU A 1113 26.46 35.02 -46.59
C LEU A 1113 27.22 35.98 -47.50
N GLU A 1114 26.56 36.55 -48.52
CA GLU A 1114 27.16 37.52 -49.42
C GLU A 1114 27.52 38.82 -48.68
N GLU A 1115 26.64 39.32 -47.82
CA GLU A 1115 26.88 40.49 -46.95
C GLU A 1115 28.05 40.26 -45.98
N GLN A 1116 28.12 39.07 -45.36
CA GLN A 1116 29.22 38.75 -44.45
C GLN A 1116 30.55 38.57 -45.18
N LEU A 1117 30.58 37.89 -46.33
CA LEU A 1117 31.82 37.70 -47.10
C LEU A 1117 32.32 38.99 -47.74
N SER A 1118 31.43 39.91 -48.15
CA SER A 1118 31.83 41.24 -48.65
C SER A 1118 32.43 42.11 -47.54
N SER A 1119 31.96 41.99 -46.31
CA SER A 1119 32.54 42.72 -45.16
C SER A 1119 33.98 42.30 -44.85
N VAL A 1120 34.38 41.06 -45.17
CA VAL A 1120 35.75 40.56 -44.99
C VAL A 1120 36.67 41.03 -46.11
N THR A 1121 36.18 41.15 -47.34
CA THR A 1121 36.98 41.72 -48.44
C THR A 1121 37.30 43.20 -48.20
N ASP A 1122 36.40 43.95 -47.54
CA ASP A 1122 36.64 45.35 -47.17
C ASP A 1122 37.56 45.51 -45.94
N ALA A 1123 37.67 44.49 -45.08
CA ALA A 1123 38.56 44.49 -43.91
C ALA A 1123 39.99 44.01 -44.22
N GLY A 1124 40.23 43.41 -45.40
CA GLY A 1124 41.55 42.95 -45.86
C GLY A 1124 42.38 44.01 -46.61
N GLU A 1125 41.82 45.19 -46.87
CA GLU A 1125 42.51 46.34 -47.48
C GLU A 1125 42.72 47.51 -46.49
N LYS A 1126 42.84 47.22 -45.18
CA LYS A 1126 43.35 48.19 -44.18
C LYS A 1126 44.48 47.62 -43.35
#